data_AF-A0A956GMM3-F1
#
_entry.id   AF-A0A956GMM3-F1
#
_cell.length_a   1.000
_cell.length_b   1.000
_cell.length_c   1.000
_cell.angle_alpha   90.00
_cell.angle_beta   90.00
_cell.angle_gamma   90.00
#
_symmetry.space_group_name_H-M   'P 1'
#
loop_
_entity.id
_entity.type
_entity.pdbx_description
1 polymer ?
#
loop_
_entity_poly.entity_id
_entity_poly.type
_entity_poly.pdbx_seq_one_letter_code
_entity_poly.pdbx_strand_id
1 'polypeptide(L)'
;MTDTDRALESGQITAWLNATTRQLEQSLTGPRRAEVIADLRREAGAPRSIFRILASLALLDDCLRVAHLAIEADGVVEDDELVRTFPLARVAARSYFAALPRYEAFGDPDLSAAELRTFLTQHRGDALPFGNASALAWRGLRLCQRVAAHTGNDALVRDHERMLVQVMDAILDGRMSPAEDQARRQLRDLLDERRTGGVDPRVVAFCRPDGPEIFSSVAHGSQLFERDPLDVETIHADARAAFSRQLEHAITPVRHGEGHGRTLLVLGAAGSGKTHLLRAFRADVHEERLGYVGYLQMSSDVGDYARYVLAKLIDSLERPYDAPELEDSALMYLSTGLVEHDGAIPADELDRLRTGELEAAQLPGFVGRLVDRLVRTERLAQVDSDLVHALLLLQRRDPALQRRVMKFLRCEALTTYEQELLGGLSSRTRPEDPPRMLESLGRLAFELQNAALVLLVDQVEDAVPEDAGFERVQRAIDVLRRLADALPSCVVVIACLEDVYDVIRPRLTQAVVDRLERDPPPIRLTGRRSRDEIEAMLVRRLQHLYDALDAPWRPDEPIFPCSPADVEALANQRARDCLAFFRAFQERCIAEGTIVEPARSPEDRRPIVTTGGQDELDRAWNDAQVQAIDPPDDDRALLEVVARAVRACADETGLPAVAELDPGSARPRLRVAVPGRPFAPRVIEVCNRQAQGGRLGAQIDALRTGIPAGHVAVALRTSEFTFGPRAQITAQIGALIQSGGVKLVIDDAQLRTVLAFAGFAQAHAGHPGFEAWRAARRPIASLSALRTLLDLDNVPRVEARPRVPAPTVTSAPASPPGPSPSP
;
A
#
# COMPACT_ATOMS: atom_id res chain seq x y z
N MET A 1 8.76 -9.05 9.95
CA MET A 1 9.60 -8.52 11.05
C MET A 1 10.98 -9.14 10.93
N THR A 2 12.02 -8.31 10.81
CA THR A 2 13.42 -8.72 10.64
C THR A 2 14.06 -9.07 11.99
N ASP A 3 15.11 -9.90 11.96
CA ASP A 3 15.76 -10.62 13.08
C ASP A 3 16.38 -9.75 14.21
N THR A 4 16.21 -8.42 14.17
CA THR A 4 16.90 -7.47 15.05
C THR A 4 16.05 -6.99 16.24
N ASP A 5 14.73 -7.29 16.25
CA ASP A 5 13.77 -6.75 17.22
C ASP A 5 13.55 -7.60 18.50
N ARG A 6 14.29 -8.71 18.68
CA ARG A 6 14.00 -9.69 19.75
C ARG A 6 14.77 -9.52 21.06
N ALA A 7 15.87 -8.75 21.07
CA ALA A 7 16.68 -8.60 22.29
C ALA A 7 16.19 -7.44 23.18
N LEU A 8 15.97 -7.70 24.47
CA LEU A 8 15.67 -6.65 25.46
C LEU A 8 16.91 -5.77 25.72
N GLU A 9 16.82 -4.47 25.45
CA GLU A 9 17.88 -3.52 25.78
C GLU A 9 17.53 -2.62 26.98
N SER A 10 18.48 -2.38 27.89
CA SER A 10 18.26 -1.49 29.04
C SER A 10 17.86 -0.06 28.63
N GLY A 11 18.35 0.42 27.47
CA GLY A 11 17.99 1.72 26.91
C GLY A 11 16.52 1.81 26.52
N GLN A 12 16.01 0.79 25.81
CA GLN A 12 14.61 0.69 25.39
C GLN A 12 13.67 0.61 26.59
N ILE A 13 13.98 -0.23 27.58
CA ILE A 13 13.19 -0.37 28.81
C ILE A 13 13.15 0.97 29.58
N THR A 14 14.27 1.67 29.68
CA THR A 14 14.36 2.97 30.35
C THR A 14 13.54 4.04 29.61
N ALA A 15 13.60 4.06 28.27
CA ALA A 15 12.84 4.99 27.44
C ALA A 15 11.32 4.77 27.59
N TRP A 16 10.87 3.52 27.49
CA TRP A 16 9.48 3.12 27.74
C TRP A 16 9.02 3.52 29.14
N LEU A 17 9.76 3.13 30.18
CA LEU A 17 9.42 3.42 31.57
C LEU A 17 9.26 4.93 31.82
N ASN A 18 10.13 5.75 31.23
CA ASN A 18 10.06 7.21 31.33
C ASN A 18 8.87 7.80 30.58
N ALA A 19 8.49 7.24 29.43
CA ALA A 19 7.33 7.68 28.66
C ALA A 19 6.03 7.33 29.41
N THR A 20 5.88 6.06 29.82
CA THR A 20 4.68 5.55 30.50
C THR A 20 4.45 6.25 31.84
N THR A 21 5.50 6.44 32.65
CA THR A 21 5.37 7.16 33.94
C THR A 21 5.02 8.63 33.77
N ARG A 22 5.53 9.29 32.72
CA ARG A 22 5.16 10.67 32.39
C ARG A 22 3.69 10.78 31.99
N GLN A 23 3.21 9.86 31.16
CA GLN A 23 1.80 9.81 30.76
C GLN A 23 0.89 9.50 31.96
N LEU A 24 1.25 8.54 32.82
CA LEU A 24 0.53 8.28 34.06
C LEU A 24 0.42 9.52 34.96
N GLU A 25 1.51 10.30 35.06
CA GLU A 25 1.53 11.53 35.84
C GLU A 25 0.66 12.65 35.23
N GLN A 26 0.63 12.76 33.89
CA GLN A 26 -0.21 13.73 33.19
C GLN A 26 -1.70 13.39 33.26
N SER A 27 -2.05 12.10 33.27
CA SER A 27 -3.43 11.63 33.26
C SER A 27 -4.11 11.66 34.63
N LEU A 28 -3.35 11.73 35.73
CA LEU A 28 -3.87 11.76 37.09
C LEU A 28 -3.91 13.20 37.64
N THR A 29 -5.10 13.76 37.88
CA THR A 29 -5.27 15.11 38.45
C THR A 29 -6.10 15.13 39.73
N GLY A 30 -5.89 16.15 40.56
CA GLY A 30 -6.75 16.47 41.71
C GLY A 30 -6.79 15.39 42.83
N PRO A 31 -7.96 15.15 43.46
CA PRO A 31 -8.11 14.26 44.61
C PRO A 31 -7.70 12.80 44.35
N ARG A 32 -7.93 12.30 43.12
CA ARG A 32 -7.61 10.93 42.72
C ARG A 32 -6.11 10.67 42.65
N ARG A 33 -5.33 11.66 42.21
CA ARG A 33 -3.87 11.58 42.27
C ARG A 33 -3.37 11.38 43.70
N ALA A 34 -3.99 12.08 44.67
CA ALA A 34 -3.64 11.93 46.08
C ALA A 34 -3.99 10.54 46.63
N GLU A 35 -5.13 9.97 46.22
CA GLU A 35 -5.56 8.61 46.58
C GLU A 35 -4.59 7.54 46.04
N VAL A 36 -4.27 7.59 44.74
CA VAL A 36 -3.34 6.65 44.09
C VAL A 36 -1.94 6.75 44.71
N ILE A 37 -1.45 7.96 44.99
CA ILE A 37 -0.17 8.16 45.66
C ILE A 37 -0.19 7.60 47.09
N ALA A 38 -1.28 7.81 47.83
CA ALA A 38 -1.42 7.31 49.20
C ALA A 38 -1.42 5.78 49.25
N ASP A 39 -2.12 5.12 48.32
CA ASP A 39 -2.12 3.67 48.18
C ASP A 39 -0.72 3.13 47.87
N LEU A 40 -0.06 3.67 46.84
CA LEU A 40 1.29 3.24 46.46
C LEU A 40 2.34 3.47 47.56
N ARG A 41 2.23 4.57 48.32
CA ARG A 41 3.12 4.84 49.47
C ARG A 41 2.89 3.87 50.62
N ARG A 42 1.62 3.54 50.90
CA ARG A 42 1.24 2.57 51.93
C ARG A 42 1.79 1.19 51.58
N GLU A 43 1.67 0.78 50.32
CA GLU A 43 2.18 -0.50 49.83
C GLU A 43 3.71 -0.58 49.84
N ALA A 44 4.41 0.48 49.38
CA ALA A 44 5.87 0.48 49.33
C ALA A 44 6.54 0.64 50.71
N GLY A 45 5.78 0.99 51.76
CA GLY A 45 6.35 1.35 53.07
C GLY A 45 7.22 2.61 53.01
N ALA A 46 7.03 3.46 51.98
CA ALA A 46 7.90 4.58 51.66
C ALA A 46 7.12 5.91 51.65
N PRO A 47 6.84 6.51 52.83
CA PRO A 47 5.89 7.62 52.96
C PRO A 47 6.35 8.92 52.29
N ARG A 48 7.65 9.05 51.99
CA ARG A 48 8.24 10.24 51.36
C ARG A 48 8.55 10.06 49.86
N SER A 49 8.31 8.89 49.28
CA SER A 49 8.61 8.64 47.87
C SER A 49 7.68 9.41 46.93
N ILE A 50 8.24 9.85 45.80
CA ILE A 50 7.54 10.60 44.76
C ILE A 50 6.80 9.62 43.84
N PHE A 51 5.64 10.02 43.32
CA PHE A 51 4.78 9.19 42.47
C PHE A 51 5.54 8.47 41.35
N ARG A 52 6.42 9.18 40.64
CA ARG A 52 7.18 8.62 39.52
C ARG A 52 8.02 7.40 39.91
N ILE A 53 8.66 7.41 41.09
CA ILE A 53 9.45 6.27 41.60
C ILE A 53 8.54 5.09 41.90
N LEU A 54 7.39 5.33 42.53
CA LEU A 54 6.42 4.29 42.89
C LEU A 54 5.73 3.69 41.65
N ALA A 55 5.42 4.52 40.66
CA ALA A 55 4.86 4.08 39.38
C ALA A 55 5.88 3.26 38.58
N SER A 56 7.15 3.70 38.53
CA SER A 56 8.23 2.90 37.93
C SER A 56 8.37 1.54 38.62
N LEU A 57 8.33 1.51 39.95
CA LEU A 57 8.42 0.28 40.73
C LEU A 57 7.26 -0.68 40.42
N ALA A 58 6.03 -0.17 40.30
CA ALA A 58 4.85 -0.95 39.95
C ALA A 58 4.92 -1.55 38.54
N LEU A 59 5.37 -0.77 37.55
CA LEU A 59 5.52 -1.24 36.17
C LEU A 59 6.63 -2.31 36.06
N LEU A 60 7.76 -2.09 36.73
CA LEU A 60 8.90 -3.02 36.71
C LEU A 60 8.65 -4.31 37.50
N ASP A 61 7.87 -4.27 38.58
CA ASP A 61 7.39 -5.48 39.30
C ASP A 61 6.62 -6.41 38.36
N ASP A 62 5.72 -5.88 37.54
CA ASP A 62 4.98 -6.68 36.56
C ASP A 62 5.91 -7.31 35.52
N CYS A 63 6.87 -6.54 34.98
CA CYS A 63 7.85 -7.05 34.03
C CYS A 63 8.73 -8.15 34.65
N LEU A 64 9.19 -7.98 35.89
CA LEU A 64 9.98 -9.00 36.58
C LEU A 64 9.16 -10.27 36.85
N ARG A 65 7.87 -10.16 37.18
CA ARG A 65 6.99 -11.32 37.33
C ARG A 65 6.83 -12.10 36.04
N VAL A 66 6.69 -11.41 34.91
CA VAL A 66 6.68 -12.05 33.59
C VAL A 66 8.01 -12.72 33.30
N ALA A 67 9.12 -12.09 33.67
CA ALA A 67 10.44 -12.71 33.53
C ALA A 67 10.55 -14.01 34.34
N HIS A 68 10.08 -14.02 35.60
CA HIS A 68 10.02 -15.25 36.42
C HIS A 68 9.07 -16.28 35.82
N LEU A 69 7.95 -15.87 35.22
CA LEU A 69 7.02 -16.78 34.53
C LEU A 69 7.68 -17.46 33.31
N ALA A 70 8.50 -16.71 32.57
CA ALA A 70 9.19 -17.20 31.38
C ALA A 70 10.31 -18.20 31.73
N ILE A 71 11.23 -17.83 32.64
CA ILE A 71 12.39 -18.66 33.01
C ILE A 71 12.03 -19.89 33.85
N GLU A 72 10.82 -19.96 34.39
CA GLU A 72 10.34 -21.11 35.17
C GLU A 72 9.33 -21.97 34.40
N ALA A 73 9.08 -21.67 33.12
CA ALA A 73 8.00 -22.26 32.33
C ALA A 73 8.06 -23.79 32.25
N ASP A 74 9.26 -24.35 32.09
CA ASP A 74 9.52 -25.79 31.97
C ASP A 74 10.05 -26.42 33.28
N GLY A 75 10.16 -25.62 34.35
CA GLY A 75 10.71 -26.03 35.65
C GLY A 75 12.24 -26.11 35.71
N VAL A 76 12.96 -25.77 34.65
CA VAL A 76 14.43 -25.76 34.58
C VAL A 76 14.90 -24.36 34.17
N VAL A 77 15.51 -23.64 35.10
CA VAL A 77 16.04 -22.30 34.80
C VAL A 77 17.36 -22.45 34.04
N GLU A 78 17.37 -22.16 32.74
CA GLU A 78 18.58 -22.18 31.93
C GLU A 78 19.43 -20.91 32.09
N ASP A 79 20.74 -21.05 31.91
CA ASP A 79 21.70 -19.97 32.14
C ASP A 79 21.58 -18.85 31.08
N ASP A 80 21.18 -19.19 29.85
CA ASP A 80 20.95 -18.25 28.75
C ASP A 80 19.64 -17.46 28.93
N GLU A 81 18.57 -18.11 29.40
CA GLU A 81 17.31 -17.46 29.76
C GLU A 81 17.52 -16.42 30.87
N LEU A 82 18.30 -16.77 31.90
CA LEU A 82 18.69 -15.82 32.94
C LEU A 82 19.47 -14.63 32.38
N VAL A 83 20.44 -14.86 31.50
CA VAL A 83 21.23 -13.79 30.89
C VAL A 83 20.35 -12.81 30.10
N ARG A 84 19.32 -13.29 29.40
CA ARG A 84 18.36 -12.45 28.67
C ARG A 84 17.53 -11.53 29.58
N THR A 85 17.37 -11.87 30.85
CA THR A 85 16.66 -11.01 31.82
C THR A 85 17.53 -9.88 32.40
N PHE A 86 18.86 -9.94 32.28
CA PHE A 86 19.78 -8.97 32.90
C PHE A 86 19.54 -7.51 32.51
N PRO A 87 19.22 -7.16 31.26
CA PRO A 87 18.89 -5.79 30.88
C PRO A 87 17.70 -5.22 31.67
N LEU A 88 16.66 -6.03 31.92
CA LEU A 88 15.50 -5.69 32.75
C LEU A 88 15.88 -5.63 34.23
N ALA A 89 16.60 -6.63 34.73
CA ALA A 89 17.05 -6.70 36.12
C ALA A 89 17.90 -5.47 36.50
N ARG A 90 18.76 -4.99 35.59
CA ARG A 90 19.59 -3.80 35.81
C ARG A 90 18.77 -2.52 35.96
N VAL A 91 17.74 -2.34 35.12
CA VAL A 91 16.83 -1.18 35.22
C VAL A 91 15.97 -1.28 36.50
N ALA A 92 15.52 -2.49 36.83
CA ALA A 92 14.74 -2.73 38.04
C ALA A 92 15.55 -2.50 39.32
N ALA A 93 16.76 -3.04 39.43
CA ALA A 93 17.64 -2.92 40.59
C ALA A 93 17.81 -1.46 41.04
N ARG A 94 18.03 -0.53 40.11
CA ARG A 94 18.14 0.91 40.40
C ARG A 94 16.85 1.49 40.99
N SER A 95 15.69 1.11 40.44
CA SER A 95 14.38 1.59 40.91
C SER A 95 14.01 0.98 42.26
N TYR A 96 14.37 -0.29 42.48
CA TYR A 96 14.17 -1.02 43.72
C TYR A 96 15.06 -0.47 44.83
N PHE A 97 16.35 -0.24 44.57
CA PHE A 97 17.28 0.44 45.47
C PHE A 97 16.73 1.80 45.94
N ALA A 98 16.24 2.61 45.00
CA ALA A 98 15.75 3.95 45.29
C ALA A 98 14.48 3.99 46.16
N ALA A 99 13.70 2.90 46.18
CA ALA A 99 12.37 2.87 46.79
C ALA A 99 12.27 1.93 48.01
N LEU A 100 13.08 0.88 48.07
CA LEU A 100 12.93 -0.24 48.99
C LEU A 100 14.26 -0.49 49.73
N PRO A 101 14.34 -0.21 51.05
CA PRO A 101 15.58 -0.37 51.82
C PRO A 101 16.20 -1.78 51.74
N ARG A 102 15.38 -2.82 51.60
CA ARG A 102 15.86 -4.21 51.51
C ARG A 102 16.64 -4.54 50.23
N TYR A 103 16.61 -3.67 49.22
CA TYR A 103 17.39 -3.80 47.98
C TYR A 103 18.60 -2.86 47.96
N GLU A 104 19.02 -2.33 49.11
CA GLU A 104 20.15 -1.37 49.21
C GLU A 104 21.47 -1.89 48.63
N ALA A 105 21.67 -3.23 48.63
CA ALA A 105 22.86 -3.87 48.10
C ALA A 105 23.02 -3.76 46.57
N PHE A 106 21.98 -3.32 45.84
CA PHE A 106 21.96 -3.25 44.37
C PHE A 106 21.99 -1.81 43.82
N GLY A 107 22.54 -0.88 44.59
CA GLY A 107 22.62 0.54 44.21
C GLY A 107 23.68 0.89 43.16
N ASP A 108 24.58 -0.04 42.84
CA ASP A 108 25.64 0.17 41.85
C ASP A 108 25.05 0.29 40.42
N PRO A 109 25.39 1.34 39.63
CA PRO A 109 24.97 1.42 38.24
C PRO A 109 25.50 0.28 37.36
N ASP A 110 26.64 -0.34 37.70
CA ASP A 110 27.38 -1.29 36.87
C ASP A 110 27.41 -2.71 37.49
N LEU A 111 26.26 -3.18 37.98
CA LEU A 111 26.11 -4.54 38.55
C LEU A 111 26.61 -5.63 37.57
N SER A 112 27.44 -6.52 38.12
CA SER A 112 27.92 -7.72 37.45
C SER A 112 26.80 -8.75 37.23
N ALA A 113 27.03 -9.72 36.35
CA ALA A 113 26.10 -10.82 36.11
C ALA A 113 25.78 -11.62 37.38
N ALA A 114 26.75 -11.79 38.29
CA ALA A 114 26.56 -12.49 39.57
C ALA A 114 25.66 -11.72 40.53
N GLU A 115 25.80 -10.39 40.58
CA GLU A 115 24.96 -9.52 41.40
C GLU A 115 23.54 -9.43 40.85
N LEU A 116 23.37 -9.38 39.52
CA LEU A 116 22.04 -9.41 38.88
C LEU A 116 21.30 -10.74 39.13
N ARG A 117 22.01 -11.88 39.14
CA ARG A 117 21.42 -13.18 39.56
C ARG A 117 20.97 -13.14 41.02
N THR A 118 21.77 -12.52 41.88
CA THR A 118 21.44 -12.36 43.30
C THR A 118 20.21 -11.46 43.48
N PHE A 119 20.10 -10.38 42.71
CA PHE A 119 18.90 -9.53 42.67
C PHE A 119 17.65 -10.32 42.27
N LEU A 120 17.70 -11.09 41.18
CA LEU A 120 16.56 -11.89 40.71
C LEU A 120 16.16 -12.96 41.74
N THR A 121 17.14 -13.60 42.38
CA THR A 121 16.91 -14.59 43.45
C THR A 121 16.24 -13.95 44.66
N GLN A 122 16.72 -12.78 45.07
CA GLN A 122 16.13 -12.01 46.16
C GLN A 122 14.70 -11.58 45.83
N HIS A 123 14.46 -11.05 44.62
CA HIS A 123 13.13 -10.68 44.16
C HIS A 123 12.17 -11.88 44.11
N ARG A 124 12.66 -13.05 43.67
CA ARG A 124 11.89 -14.29 43.62
C ARG A 124 11.36 -14.69 44.99
N GLY A 125 12.20 -14.65 46.01
CA GLY A 125 11.87 -15.04 47.39
C GLY A 125 11.19 -13.95 48.24
N ASP A 126 11.06 -12.73 47.71
CA ASP A 126 10.53 -11.60 48.46
C ASP A 126 8.99 -11.67 48.56
N ALA A 127 8.50 -11.91 49.78
CA ALA A 127 7.07 -11.99 50.10
C ALA A 127 6.44 -10.64 50.47
N LEU A 128 7.25 -9.56 50.55
CA LEU A 128 6.75 -8.20 50.80
C LEU A 128 6.24 -7.55 49.51
N PRO A 129 5.49 -6.43 49.59
CA PRO A 129 5.01 -5.73 48.40
C PRO A 129 6.13 -5.41 47.41
N PHE A 130 5.89 -5.60 46.11
CA PHE A 130 6.88 -5.54 45.02
C PHE A 130 7.91 -6.68 45.01
N GLY A 131 7.64 -7.80 45.68
CA GLY A 131 8.41 -9.04 45.54
C GLY A 131 7.62 -10.14 44.83
N ASN A 132 8.26 -11.06 44.12
CA ASN A 132 7.57 -12.07 43.32
C ASN A 132 6.65 -12.97 44.16
N ALA A 133 7.12 -13.39 45.35
CA ALA A 133 6.38 -14.24 46.28
C ALA A 133 5.24 -13.50 47.03
N SER A 134 5.10 -12.18 46.86
CA SER A 134 3.97 -11.43 47.43
C SER A 134 2.66 -11.77 46.70
N ALA A 135 1.59 -11.99 47.47
CA ALA A 135 0.24 -12.20 46.94
C ALA A 135 -0.35 -10.96 46.23
N LEU A 136 0.23 -9.79 46.47
CA LEU A 136 -0.10 -8.55 45.78
C LEU A 136 0.72 -8.48 44.48
N ALA A 137 0.11 -8.86 43.36
CA ALA A 137 0.72 -8.89 42.04
C ALA A 137 0.02 -7.94 41.05
N TRP A 138 0.69 -7.65 39.93
CA TRP A 138 0.14 -6.92 38.78
C TRP A 138 -0.23 -5.47 39.08
N ARG A 139 0.66 -4.77 39.78
CA ARG A 139 0.43 -3.40 40.24
C ARG A 139 0.50 -2.39 39.10
N GLY A 140 1.45 -2.56 38.19
CA GLY A 140 1.58 -1.71 37.01
C GLY A 140 0.31 -1.74 36.18
N LEU A 141 -0.20 -2.94 35.90
CA LEU A 141 -1.43 -3.14 35.14
C LEU A 141 -2.65 -2.56 35.85
N ARG A 142 -2.82 -2.80 37.16
CA ARG A 142 -3.91 -2.18 37.95
C ARG A 142 -3.83 -0.66 37.96
N LEU A 143 -2.62 -0.10 38.02
CA LEU A 143 -2.40 1.33 37.95
C LEU A 143 -2.84 1.88 36.58
N CYS A 144 -2.42 1.25 35.48
CA CYS A 144 -2.84 1.61 34.13
C CYS A 144 -4.37 1.48 33.94
N GLN A 145 -4.98 0.40 34.44
CA GLN A 145 -6.43 0.18 34.37
C GLN A 145 -7.22 1.24 35.15
N ARG A 146 -6.76 1.62 36.34
CA ARG A 146 -7.39 2.71 37.11
C ARG A 146 -7.33 4.05 36.36
N VAL A 147 -6.22 4.33 35.67
CA VAL A 147 -6.10 5.52 34.82
C VAL A 147 -7.04 5.41 33.61
N ALA A 148 -7.06 4.28 32.93
CA ALA A 148 -7.88 4.05 31.75
C ALA A 148 -9.38 4.18 32.04
N ALA A 149 -9.86 3.59 33.14
CA ALA A 149 -11.23 3.73 33.62
C ALA A 149 -11.61 5.19 33.92
N HIS A 150 -10.62 6.03 34.25
CA HIS A 150 -10.84 7.45 34.51
C HIS A 150 -10.83 8.30 33.23
N THR A 151 -9.90 8.04 32.33
CA THR A 151 -9.70 8.83 31.11
C THR A 151 -10.56 8.35 29.94
N GLY A 152 -11.15 7.17 30.03
CA GLY A 152 -11.81 6.49 28.90
C GLY A 152 -10.83 6.13 27.79
N ASN A 153 -9.56 5.95 28.12
CA ASN A 153 -8.48 5.71 27.15
C ASN A 153 -7.57 4.58 27.62
N ASP A 154 -7.58 3.47 26.88
CA ASP A 154 -6.85 2.25 27.19
C ASP A 154 -5.40 2.25 26.66
N ALA A 155 -4.90 3.35 26.09
CA ALA A 155 -3.54 3.42 25.55
C ALA A 155 -2.46 2.99 26.56
N LEU A 156 -2.55 3.45 27.80
CA LEU A 156 -1.61 3.09 28.88
C LEU A 156 -1.68 1.62 29.29
N VAL A 157 -2.85 1.00 29.18
CA VAL A 157 -3.02 -0.43 29.43
C VAL A 157 -2.38 -1.22 28.31
N ARG A 158 -2.68 -0.88 27.05
CA ARG A 158 -2.11 -1.51 25.85
C ARG A 158 -0.59 -1.39 25.78
N ASP A 159 -0.04 -0.22 26.08
CA ASP A 159 1.41 0.00 26.07
C ASP A 159 2.15 -0.78 27.17
N HIS A 160 1.50 -1.00 28.32
CA HIS A 160 2.06 -1.85 29.38
C HIS A 160 1.95 -3.34 29.01
N GLU A 161 0.79 -3.78 28.52
CA GLU A 161 0.58 -5.16 28.03
C GLU A 161 1.57 -5.53 26.93
N ARG A 162 1.81 -4.63 25.97
CA ARG A 162 2.80 -4.82 24.90
C ARG A 162 4.20 -5.04 25.47
N MET A 163 4.60 -4.28 26.50
CA MET A 163 5.88 -4.47 27.17
C MET A 163 5.95 -5.81 27.91
N LEU A 164 4.87 -6.25 28.56
CA LEU A 164 4.84 -7.57 29.21
C LEU A 164 5.01 -8.70 28.19
N VAL A 165 4.33 -8.63 27.04
CA VAL A 165 4.48 -9.60 25.94
C VAL A 165 5.91 -9.55 25.38
N GLN A 166 6.44 -8.35 25.14
CA GLN A 166 7.81 -8.18 24.67
C GLN A 166 8.85 -8.79 25.63
N VAL A 167 8.64 -8.64 26.94
CA VAL A 167 9.51 -9.27 27.94
C VAL A 167 9.44 -10.79 27.87
N MET A 168 8.23 -11.37 27.75
CA MET A 168 8.04 -12.80 27.58
C MET A 168 8.76 -13.31 26.32
N ASP A 169 8.51 -12.69 25.17
CA ASP A 169 9.05 -13.14 23.88
C ASP A 169 10.57 -12.98 23.78
N ALA A 170 11.14 -11.93 24.37
CA ALA A 170 12.59 -11.74 24.39
C ALA A 170 13.34 -12.76 25.25
N ILE A 171 12.70 -13.27 26.30
CA ILE A 171 13.30 -14.32 27.14
C ILE A 171 13.19 -15.67 26.42
N LEU A 172 12.01 -15.98 25.86
CA LEU A 172 11.74 -17.23 25.16
C LEU A 172 12.39 -17.32 23.77
N ASP A 173 12.76 -16.19 23.14
CA ASP A 173 13.49 -16.10 21.86
C ASP A 173 12.92 -16.97 20.73
N GLY A 174 11.59 -17.00 20.61
CA GLY A 174 10.90 -17.75 19.56
C GLY A 174 10.95 -19.27 19.71
N ARG A 175 11.37 -19.81 20.87
CA ARG A 175 11.16 -21.22 21.20
C ARG A 175 9.64 -21.52 21.29
N MET A 176 9.25 -22.73 20.85
CA MET A 176 7.86 -23.18 20.65
C MET A 176 7.55 -24.53 21.35
N SER A 177 8.03 -24.72 22.58
CA SER A 177 7.76 -25.92 23.37
C SER A 177 6.37 -25.88 24.03
N PRO A 178 5.77 -27.03 24.41
CA PRO A 178 4.48 -27.06 25.10
C PRO A 178 4.45 -26.25 26.41
N ALA A 179 5.59 -26.17 27.11
CA ALA A 179 5.75 -25.41 28.34
C ALA A 179 5.78 -23.89 28.07
N GLU A 180 6.45 -23.48 27.00
CA GLU A 180 6.52 -22.07 26.57
C GLU A 180 5.17 -21.59 26.03
N ASP A 181 4.47 -22.43 25.26
CA ASP A 181 3.10 -22.17 24.83
C ASP A 181 2.13 -22.09 26.02
N GLN A 182 2.38 -22.85 27.09
CA GLN A 182 1.64 -22.73 28.34
C GLN A 182 1.96 -21.40 29.06
N ALA A 183 3.21 -20.97 29.13
CA ALA A 183 3.58 -19.69 29.74
C ALA A 183 2.98 -18.49 28.97
N ARG A 184 3.00 -18.53 27.64
CA ARG A 184 2.32 -17.54 26.78
C ARG A 184 0.81 -17.57 26.99
N ARG A 185 0.19 -18.75 27.10
CA ARG A 185 -1.24 -18.87 27.45
C ARG A 185 -1.55 -18.30 28.83
N GLN A 186 -0.77 -18.64 29.85
CA GLN A 186 -0.98 -18.14 31.21
C GLN A 186 -0.88 -16.61 31.28
N LEU A 187 0.10 -15.99 30.62
CA LEU A 187 0.18 -14.53 30.55
C LEU A 187 -1.05 -13.96 29.83
N ARG A 188 -1.48 -14.57 28.72
CA ARG A 188 -2.67 -14.14 27.97
C ARG A 188 -3.96 -14.28 28.77
N ASP A 189 -4.20 -15.42 29.41
CA ASP A 189 -5.36 -15.66 30.27
C ASP A 189 -5.38 -14.65 31.42
N LEU A 190 -4.23 -14.33 32.02
CA LEU A 190 -4.15 -13.29 33.06
C LEU A 190 -4.48 -11.88 32.56
N LEU A 191 -4.20 -11.59 31.29
CA LEU A 191 -4.57 -10.32 30.65
C LEU A 191 -6.05 -10.32 30.25
N ASP A 192 -6.57 -11.42 29.69
CA ASP A 192 -7.94 -11.58 29.19
C ASP A 192 -8.98 -11.78 30.32
N GLU A 193 -8.68 -12.56 31.38
CA GLU A 193 -9.53 -12.67 32.59
C GLU A 193 -9.77 -11.30 33.21
N ARG A 194 -8.79 -10.39 33.12
CA ARG A 194 -8.93 -9.01 33.61
C ARG A 194 -9.70 -8.09 32.66
N ARG A 195 -9.92 -8.53 31.42
CA ARG A 195 -10.81 -7.90 30.43
C ARG A 195 -12.26 -8.39 30.52
N THR A 196 -12.59 -9.39 31.34
CA THR A 196 -13.93 -10.05 31.41
C THR A 196 -15.07 -9.18 31.96
N GLY A 197 -15.32 -8.07 31.27
CA GLY A 197 -16.64 -7.53 30.98
C GLY A 197 -16.85 -7.22 29.49
N GLY A 198 -15.90 -7.56 28.59
CA GLY A 198 -15.95 -7.19 27.16
C GLY A 198 -15.98 -8.37 26.17
N VAL A 199 -16.56 -8.13 24.99
CA VAL A 199 -16.56 -9.02 23.80
C VAL A 199 -15.14 -9.14 23.23
N ASP A 200 -14.74 -10.32 22.72
CA ASP A 200 -13.42 -10.52 22.07
C ASP A 200 -13.19 -9.44 20.99
N PRO A 201 -12.10 -8.66 21.05
CA PRO A 201 -11.83 -7.58 20.10
C PRO A 201 -11.77 -8.05 18.64
N ARG A 202 -11.41 -9.31 18.36
CA ARG A 202 -11.45 -9.89 17.02
C ARG A 202 -12.88 -10.05 16.49
N VAL A 203 -13.84 -10.34 17.36
CA VAL A 203 -15.26 -10.40 17.00
C VAL A 203 -15.75 -9.00 16.63
N VAL A 204 -15.43 -8.01 17.45
CA VAL A 204 -15.76 -6.60 17.16
C VAL A 204 -15.15 -6.18 15.84
N ALA A 205 -13.88 -6.48 15.59
CA ALA A 205 -13.19 -6.15 14.35
C ALA A 205 -13.78 -6.87 13.12
N PHE A 206 -14.12 -8.15 13.23
CA PHE A 206 -14.68 -8.93 12.11
C PHE A 206 -16.09 -8.48 11.72
N CYS A 207 -16.91 -8.08 12.70
CA CYS A 207 -18.28 -7.59 12.51
C CYS A 207 -18.37 -6.09 12.18
N ARG A 208 -17.23 -5.40 12.04
CA ARG A 208 -17.20 -3.95 11.87
C ARG A 208 -17.43 -3.54 10.39
N PRO A 209 -18.49 -2.78 10.06
CA PRO A 209 -18.84 -2.43 8.68
C PRO A 209 -17.86 -1.45 8.01
N ASP A 210 -17.07 -0.72 8.80
CA ASP A 210 -16.09 0.26 8.35
C ASP A 210 -14.65 -0.25 8.32
N GLY A 211 -14.44 -1.56 8.48
CA GLY A 211 -13.14 -2.21 8.31
C GLY A 211 -12.67 -2.31 6.84
N PRO A 212 -11.39 -2.61 6.60
CA PRO A 212 -10.86 -2.84 5.26
C PRO A 212 -11.56 -4.02 4.57
N GLU A 213 -11.74 -3.91 3.25
CA GLU A 213 -12.33 -4.97 2.45
C GLU A 213 -11.28 -6.02 2.08
N ILE A 214 -11.24 -7.13 2.82
CA ILE A 214 -10.21 -8.17 2.69
C ILE A 214 -10.61 -9.35 1.79
N PHE A 215 -11.92 -9.55 1.56
CA PHE A 215 -12.45 -10.65 0.74
C PHE A 215 -12.87 -10.19 -0.66
N SER A 216 -12.14 -9.24 -1.24
CA SER A 216 -12.31 -8.91 -2.66
C SER A 216 -11.95 -10.13 -3.52
N SER A 217 -12.88 -10.60 -4.36
CA SER A 217 -12.70 -11.77 -5.22
C SER A 217 -12.17 -11.42 -6.62
N VAL A 218 -11.95 -10.13 -6.89
CA VAL A 218 -11.50 -9.58 -8.17
C VAL A 218 -10.36 -8.60 -7.90
N ALA A 219 -9.22 -8.81 -8.57
CA ALA A 219 -8.20 -7.79 -8.72
C ALA A 219 -8.49 -7.00 -9.99
N HIS A 220 -8.37 -5.68 -9.91
CA HIS A 220 -8.59 -4.77 -11.03
C HIS A 220 -7.25 -4.23 -11.54
N GLY A 221 -7.16 -3.89 -12.82
CA GLY A 221 -5.94 -3.33 -13.41
C GLY A 221 -5.48 -2.03 -12.74
N SER A 222 -6.38 -1.25 -12.16
CA SER A 222 -6.05 -0.05 -11.37
C SER A 222 -5.23 -0.37 -10.11
N GLN A 223 -5.39 -1.56 -9.53
CA GLN A 223 -4.71 -1.98 -8.31
C GLN A 223 -3.30 -2.53 -8.56
N LEU A 224 -2.93 -2.77 -9.83
CA LEU A 224 -1.64 -3.36 -10.17
C LEU A 224 -0.45 -2.50 -9.69
N PHE A 225 -0.63 -1.19 -9.58
CA PHE A 225 0.41 -0.26 -9.16
C PHE A 225 0.52 -0.11 -7.63
N GLU A 226 -0.34 -0.77 -6.86
CA GLU A 226 -0.32 -0.77 -5.39
C GLU A 226 0.30 -2.07 -4.87
N ARG A 227 1.08 -2.01 -3.78
CA ARG A 227 1.53 -3.22 -3.07
C ARG A 227 0.32 -4.03 -2.59
N ASP A 228 0.37 -5.35 -2.72
CA ASP A 228 -0.71 -6.24 -2.31
C ASP A 228 -0.45 -6.81 -0.91
N PRO A 229 -1.04 -6.26 0.16
CA PRO A 229 -0.86 -6.83 1.49
C PRO A 229 -1.47 -8.24 1.61
N LEU A 230 -2.31 -8.66 0.66
CA LEU A 230 -3.05 -9.92 0.68
C LEU A 230 -2.43 -11.01 -0.21
N ASP A 231 -1.24 -10.76 -0.79
CA ASP A 231 -0.53 -11.74 -1.60
C ASP A 231 -0.07 -12.95 -0.77
N VAL A 232 -0.05 -14.12 -1.41
CA VAL A 232 0.38 -15.38 -0.81
C VAL A 232 1.38 -16.04 -1.77
N GLU A 233 2.64 -16.07 -1.36
CA GLU A 233 3.77 -16.53 -2.21
C GLU A 233 3.63 -18.00 -2.66
N THR A 234 3.01 -18.85 -1.84
CA THR A 234 2.82 -20.27 -2.17
C THR A 234 1.84 -20.49 -3.32
N ILE A 235 0.97 -19.51 -3.60
CA ILE A 235 0.04 -19.58 -4.73
C ILE A 235 0.79 -19.31 -6.03
N HIS A 236 0.68 -20.27 -6.96
CA HIS A 236 1.34 -20.28 -8.25
C HIS A 236 2.88 -20.22 -8.16
N ALA A 237 3.46 -20.86 -7.14
CA ALA A 237 4.91 -20.89 -6.91
C ALA A 237 5.72 -21.27 -8.18
N ASP A 238 5.24 -22.23 -8.98
CA ASP A 238 5.89 -22.63 -10.24
C ASP A 238 5.92 -21.49 -11.28
N ALA A 239 4.83 -20.72 -11.36
CA ALA A 239 4.73 -19.57 -12.26
C ALA A 239 5.67 -18.45 -11.81
N ARG A 240 5.69 -18.15 -10.51
CA ARG A 240 6.62 -17.17 -9.92
C ARG A 240 8.07 -17.54 -10.20
N ALA A 241 8.43 -18.81 -9.95
CA ALA A 241 9.77 -19.31 -10.25
C ALA A 241 10.12 -19.21 -11.75
N ALA A 242 9.15 -19.41 -12.66
CA ALA A 242 9.36 -19.21 -14.08
C ALA A 242 9.61 -17.75 -14.44
N PHE A 243 8.87 -16.82 -13.84
CA PHE A 243 9.07 -15.38 -14.01
C PHE A 243 10.44 -14.95 -13.52
N SER A 244 10.83 -15.34 -12.30
CA SER A 244 12.15 -15.02 -11.74
C SER A 244 13.29 -15.52 -12.64
N ARG A 245 13.18 -16.75 -13.18
CA ARG A 245 14.18 -17.28 -14.13
C ARG A 245 14.29 -16.46 -15.41
N GLN A 246 13.18 -16.00 -15.99
CA GLN A 246 13.22 -15.19 -17.21
C GLN A 246 13.75 -13.79 -16.92
N LEU A 247 13.39 -13.21 -15.78
CA LEU A 247 13.92 -11.92 -15.35
C LEU A 247 15.43 -11.99 -15.14
N GLU A 248 15.92 -12.99 -14.40
CA GLU A 248 17.36 -13.24 -14.20
C GLU A 248 18.09 -13.39 -15.55
N HIS A 249 17.48 -14.10 -16.50
CA HIS A 249 18.04 -14.23 -17.85
C HIS A 249 18.16 -12.88 -18.56
N ALA A 250 17.10 -12.05 -18.52
CA ALA A 250 17.04 -10.75 -19.19
C ALA A 250 18.05 -9.73 -18.63
N ILE A 251 18.35 -9.79 -17.33
CA ILE A 251 19.27 -8.85 -16.65
C ILE A 251 20.73 -9.32 -16.66
N THR A 252 21.02 -10.55 -17.09
CA THR A 252 22.39 -11.10 -17.08
C THR A 252 23.20 -10.64 -18.30
N PRO A 253 24.26 -9.82 -18.15
CA PRO A 253 24.96 -9.21 -19.29
C PRO A 253 25.59 -10.19 -20.28
N VAL A 254 26.17 -11.29 -19.79
CA VAL A 254 26.77 -12.32 -20.65
C VAL A 254 25.74 -12.97 -21.58
N ARG A 255 24.47 -13.00 -21.18
CA ARG A 255 23.37 -13.60 -21.96
C ARG A 255 22.73 -12.58 -22.93
N HIS A 256 22.98 -11.29 -22.74
CA HIS A 256 22.41 -10.21 -23.54
C HIS A 256 23.00 -10.15 -24.96
N GLY A 257 24.28 -10.56 -25.15
CA GLY A 257 24.97 -10.48 -26.44
C GLY A 257 24.58 -11.55 -27.47
N GLU A 258 23.94 -12.65 -27.04
CA GLU A 258 23.60 -13.80 -27.88
C GLU A 258 22.10 -14.18 -27.83
N GLY A 259 21.32 -13.46 -27.01
CA GLY A 259 19.93 -13.78 -26.73
C GLY A 259 18.92 -12.82 -27.37
N HIS A 260 17.65 -13.20 -27.29
CA HIS A 260 16.48 -12.36 -27.54
C HIS A 260 15.64 -12.32 -26.26
N GLY A 261 14.75 -11.33 -26.16
CA GLY A 261 13.80 -11.21 -25.06
C GLY A 261 12.83 -12.39 -25.02
N ARG A 262 12.12 -12.54 -23.90
CA ARG A 262 11.30 -13.72 -23.62
C ARG A 262 9.82 -13.36 -23.62
N THR A 263 9.00 -14.23 -24.21
CA THR A 263 7.54 -14.10 -24.15
C THR A 263 6.94 -15.26 -23.38
N LEU A 264 6.44 -14.98 -22.18
CA LEU A 264 5.78 -15.90 -21.29
C LEU A 264 4.28 -15.91 -21.58
N LEU A 265 3.74 -17.06 -22.02
CA LEU A 265 2.30 -17.25 -22.14
C LEU A 265 1.74 -17.85 -20.83
N VAL A 266 0.83 -17.13 -20.18
CA VAL A 266 0.14 -17.55 -18.96
C VAL A 266 -1.31 -17.87 -19.30
N LEU A 267 -1.66 -19.15 -19.21
CA LEU A 267 -3.00 -19.66 -19.50
C LEU A 267 -3.71 -20.02 -18.19
N GLY A 268 -4.97 -19.64 -18.06
CA GLY A 268 -5.79 -20.14 -16.98
C GLY A 268 -7.23 -19.65 -17.05
N ALA A 269 -8.14 -20.47 -16.51
CA ALA A 269 -9.57 -20.16 -16.45
C ALA A 269 -9.89 -18.83 -15.74
N ALA A 270 -11.08 -18.30 -15.98
CA ALA A 270 -11.57 -17.11 -15.27
C ALA A 270 -11.54 -17.34 -13.75
N GLY A 271 -10.92 -16.41 -13.02
CA GLY A 271 -10.76 -16.50 -11.57
C GLY A 271 -9.59 -17.37 -11.07
N SER A 272 -8.69 -17.82 -11.95
CA SER A 272 -7.45 -18.53 -11.57
C SER A 272 -6.40 -17.64 -10.87
N GLY A 273 -6.59 -16.32 -10.85
CA GLY A 273 -5.67 -15.38 -10.20
C GLY A 273 -4.61 -14.74 -11.12
N LYS A 274 -4.81 -14.74 -12.45
CA LYS A 274 -3.88 -14.12 -13.43
C LYS A 274 -3.48 -12.69 -13.04
N THR A 275 -4.43 -11.77 -12.89
CA THR A 275 -4.16 -10.36 -12.54
C THR A 275 -3.44 -10.20 -11.20
N HIS A 276 -3.78 -11.02 -10.19
CA HIS A 276 -3.07 -11.01 -8.90
C HIS A 276 -1.62 -11.47 -9.06
N LEU A 277 -1.38 -12.53 -9.85
CA LEU A 277 -0.03 -13.01 -10.14
C LEU A 277 0.81 -11.98 -10.91
N LEU A 278 0.22 -11.26 -11.87
CA LEU A 278 0.88 -10.17 -12.59
C LEU A 278 1.22 -8.99 -11.65
N ARG A 279 0.30 -8.64 -10.74
CA ARG A 279 0.54 -7.62 -9.71
C ARG A 279 1.69 -8.00 -8.79
N ALA A 280 1.72 -9.24 -8.31
CA ALA A 280 2.81 -9.74 -7.48
C ALA A 280 4.14 -9.69 -8.21
N PHE A 281 4.18 -10.16 -9.47
CA PHE A 281 5.41 -10.09 -10.27
C PHE A 281 5.90 -8.64 -10.48
N ARG A 282 4.99 -7.69 -10.71
CA ARG A 282 5.35 -6.27 -10.79
C ARG A 282 5.95 -5.75 -9.49
N ALA A 283 5.38 -6.14 -8.34
CA ALA A 283 5.91 -5.76 -7.03
C ALA A 283 7.33 -6.32 -6.84
N ASP A 284 7.55 -7.61 -7.11
CA ASP A 284 8.86 -8.26 -6.98
C ASP A 284 9.94 -7.59 -7.87
N VAL A 285 9.60 -7.30 -9.14
CA VAL A 285 10.53 -6.64 -10.08
C VAL A 285 10.95 -5.26 -9.59
N HIS A 286 10.01 -4.50 -9.04
CA HIS A 286 10.27 -3.14 -8.56
C HIS A 286 10.96 -3.15 -7.20
N GLU A 287 10.51 -3.95 -6.23
CA GLU A 287 11.13 -4.07 -4.90
C GLU A 287 12.64 -4.38 -5.01
N GLU A 288 13.01 -5.35 -5.85
CA GLU A 288 14.39 -5.78 -6.06
C GLU A 288 15.17 -4.90 -7.07
N ARG A 289 14.57 -3.82 -7.59
CA ARG A 289 15.16 -2.90 -8.58
C ARG A 289 15.63 -3.59 -9.88
N LEU A 290 14.95 -4.66 -10.30
CA LEU A 290 15.38 -5.51 -11.41
C LEU A 290 14.80 -5.09 -12.77
N GLY A 291 13.88 -4.13 -12.81
CA GLY A 291 13.21 -3.79 -14.06
C GLY A 291 12.28 -2.59 -14.04
N TYR A 292 11.75 -2.29 -15.22
CA TYR A 292 10.73 -1.30 -15.49
C TYR A 292 9.52 -2.00 -16.07
N VAL A 293 8.35 -1.84 -15.44
CA VAL A 293 7.17 -2.64 -15.74
C VAL A 293 6.10 -1.77 -16.37
N GLY A 294 5.66 -2.13 -17.57
CA GLY A 294 4.47 -1.60 -18.24
C GLY A 294 3.29 -2.57 -18.11
N TYR A 295 2.09 -2.06 -17.87
CA TYR A 295 0.87 -2.85 -17.83
C TYR A 295 -0.15 -2.36 -18.84
N LEU A 296 -0.77 -3.31 -19.54
CA LEU A 296 -1.81 -3.04 -20.50
C LEU A 296 -2.85 -4.17 -20.54
N GLN A 297 -4.09 -3.79 -20.80
CA GLN A 297 -5.17 -4.72 -21.16
C GLN A 297 -5.37 -4.66 -22.67
N MET A 298 -5.72 -5.75 -23.35
CA MET A 298 -6.01 -5.65 -24.78
C MET A 298 -7.29 -4.82 -25.02
N SER A 299 -7.27 -3.97 -26.05
CA SER A 299 -8.41 -3.13 -26.46
C SER A 299 -8.81 -3.47 -27.90
N SER A 300 -10.12 -3.43 -28.17
CA SER A 300 -10.70 -3.73 -29.49
C SER A 300 -10.66 -2.57 -30.48
N ASP A 301 -10.36 -1.33 -30.05
CA ASP A 301 -10.51 -0.11 -30.87
C ASP A 301 -9.17 0.59 -31.22
N VAL A 302 -8.06 -0.16 -31.19
CA VAL A 302 -6.73 0.42 -31.43
C VAL A 302 -6.33 0.31 -32.92
N GLY A 303 -6.17 1.46 -33.59
CA GLY A 303 -5.66 1.52 -34.97
C GLY A 303 -4.16 1.21 -35.10
N ASP A 304 -3.33 1.72 -34.17
CA ASP A 304 -1.88 1.50 -34.09
C ASP A 304 -1.51 0.90 -32.72
N TYR A 305 -1.27 -0.42 -32.71
CA TYR A 305 -1.03 -1.14 -31.47
C TYR A 305 0.33 -0.82 -30.82
N ALA A 306 1.36 -0.49 -31.62
CA ALA A 306 2.66 -0.12 -31.05
C ALA A 306 2.58 1.19 -30.27
N ARG A 307 1.84 2.16 -30.81
CA ARG A 307 1.53 3.42 -30.13
C ARG A 307 0.74 3.20 -28.84
N TYR A 308 -0.21 2.27 -28.85
CA TYR A 308 -0.96 1.91 -27.64
C TYR A 308 -0.07 1.28 -26.56
N VAL A 309 0.77 0.31 -26.92
CA VAL A 309 1.73 -0.30 -25.99
C VAL A 309 2.65 0.77 -25.39
N LEU A 310 3.17 1.68 -26.22
CA LEU A 310 4.01 2.78 -25.75
C LEU A 310 3.25 3.70 -24.80
N ALA A 311 2.04 4.13 -25.13
CA ALA A 311 1.25 4.99 -24.26
C ALA A 311 1.03 4.36 -22.87
N LYS A 312 0.63 3.08 -22.83
CA LYS A 312 0.42 2.35 -21.57
C LYS A 312 1.72 2.10 -20.80
N LEU A 313 2.84 1.89 -21.49
CA LEU A 313 4.15 1.85 -20.85
C LEU A 313 4.46 3.20 -20.19
N ILE A 314 4.35 4.32 -20.91
CA ILE A 314 4.62 5.65 -20.33
C ILE A 314 3.69 5.95 -19.15
N ASP A 315 2.40 5.63 -19.25
CA ASP A 315 1.44 5.76 -18.14
C ASP A 315 1.87 4.95 -16.90
N SER A 316 2.45 3.77 -17.13
CA SER A 316 2.98 2.92 -16.05
C SER A 316 4.27 3.50 -15.46
N LEU A 317 5.13 4.10 -16.30
CA LEU A 317 6.40 4.67 -15.85
C LEU A 317 6.27 6.05 -15.20
N GLU A 318 5.13 6.75 -15.37
CA GLU A 318 4.77 7.94 -14.61
C GLU A 318 4.37 7.61 -13.15
N ARG A 319 3.98 6.36 -12.87
CA ARG A 319 3.65 5.93 -11.51
C ARG A 319 4.92 5.86 -10.65
N PRO A 320 4.78 6.01 -9.32
CA PRO A 320 5.88 5.78 -8.38
C PRO A 320 6.55 4.43 -8.65
N TYR A 321 7.88 4.41 -8.64
CA TYR A 321 8.63 3.20 -8.92
C TYR A 321 8.30 2.10 -7.90
N ASP A 322 8.36 2.40 -6.60
CA ASP A 322 8.06 1.43 -5.53
C ASP A 322 7.66 2.15 -4.23
N ALA A 323 6.43 2.69 -4.19
CA ALA A 323 5.94 3.37 -3.01
C ALA A 323 5.56 2.38 -1.88
N PRO A 324 5.80 2.74 -0.59
CA PRO A 324 6.30 4.05 -0.10
C PRO A 324 7.83 4.21 -0.11
N GLU A 325 8.61 3.17 -0.39
CA GLU A 325 10.08 3.19 -0.30
C GLU A 325 10.74 4.15 -1.31
N LEU A 326 10.15 4.29 -2.50
CA LEU A 326 10.57 5.19 -3.57
C LEU A 326 9.35 5.84 -4.24
N GLU A 327 9.04 7.07 -3.82
CA GLU A 327 7.92 7.87 -4.32
C GLU A 327 8.15 8.51 -5.70
N ASP A 328 9.42 8.63 -6.14
CA ASP A 328 9.73 9.17 -7.47
C ASP A 328 9.19 8.22 -8.56
N SER A 329 8.73 8.80 -9.67
CA SER A 329 8.25 8.04 -10.83
C SER A 329 9.35 7.16 -11.41
N ALA A 330 8.96 6.09 -12.09
CA ALA A 330 9.94 5.23 -12.75
C ALA A 330 10.77 5.98 -13.82
N LEU A 331 10.17 6.94 -14.52
CA LEU A 331 10.90 7.83 -15.44
C LEU A 331 11.92 8.71 -14.72
N MET A 332 11.57 9.26 -13.56
CA MET A 332 12.51 10.04 -12.75
C MET A 332 13.63 9.17 -12.19
N TYR A 333 13.32 7.93 -11.77
CA TYR A 333 14.31 6.96 -11.33
C TYR A 333 15.30 6.60 -12.46
N LEU A 334 14.81 6.36 -13.68
CA LEU A 334 15.65 6.14 -14.86
C LEU A 334 16.51 7.36 -15.21
N SER A 335 15.90 8.55 -15.19
CA SER A 335 16.59 9.81 -15.41
C SER A 335 17.67 10.09 -14.35
N THR A 336 17.45 9.67 -13.10
CA THR A 336 18.43 9.78 -12.02
C THR A 336 19.60 8.84 -12.26
N GLY A 337 19.33 7.59 -12.66
CA GLY A 337 20.37 6.65 -13.09
C GLY A 337 21.22 7.20 -14.25
N LEU A 338 20.61 7.93 -15.19
CA LEU A 338 21.30 8.56 -16.31
C LEU A 338 22.30 9.64 -15.86
N VAL A 339 21.91 10.53 -14.94
CA VAL A 339 22.79 11.62 -14.50
C VAL A 339 23.87 11.18 -13.51
N GLU A 340 23.66 10.05 -12.85
CA GLU A 340 24.63 9.46 -11.92
C GLU A 340 25.57 8.46 -12.62
N HIS A 341 25.32 8.13 -13.88
CA HIS A 341 26.07 7.15 -14.66
C HIS A 341 27.54 7.54 -14.83
N ASP A 342 28.44 6.65 -14.37
CA ASP A 342 29.90 6.73 -14.53
C ASP A 342 30.54 8.08 -14.15
N GLY A 343 29.85 8.90 -13.36
CA GLY A 343 30.28 10.27 -13.05
C GLY A 343 30.45 11.16 -14.29
N ALA A 344 29.80 10.82 -15.41
CA ALA A 344 29.95 11.52 -16.69
C ALA A 344 29.49 12.99 -16.63
N ILE A 345 28.54 13.28 -15.73
CA ILE A 345 28.10 14.63 -15.41
C ILE A 345 28.70 15.06 -14.06
N PRO A 346 29.54 16.10 -14.03
CA PRO A 346 30.06 16.68 -12.81
C PRO A 346 28.95 17.16 -11.87
N ALA A 347 29.14 17.02 -10.56
CA ALA A 347 28.14 17.37 -9.55
C ALA A 347 27.69 18.85 -9.61
N ASP A 348 28.59 19.77 -9.98
CA ASP A 348 28.29 21.19 -10.15
C ASP A 348 27.44 21.47 -11.39
N GLU A 349 27.67 20.73 -12.49
CA GLU A 349 26.82 20.80 -13.68
C GLU A 349 25.45 20.15 -13.45
N LEU A 350 25.39 19.05 -12.71
CA LEU A 350 24.12 18.44 -12.30
C LEU A 350 23.33 19.37 -11.38
N ASP A 351 23.98 20.00 -10.40
CA ASP A 351 23.33 21.02 -9.58
C ASP A 351 22.86 22.19 -10.44
N ARG A 352 23.69 22.67 -11.38
CA ARG A 352 23.28 23.70 -12.33
C ARG A 352 22.09 23.28 -13.20
N LEU A 353 22.00 22.01 -13.62
CA LEU A 353 20.84 21.48 -14.34
C LEU A 353 19.60 21.53 -13.45
N ARG A 354 19.71 21.08 -12.20
CA ARG A 354 18.58 20.95 -11.26
C ARG A 354 18.12 22.28 -10.68
N THR A 355 19.03 23.18 -10.33
CA THR A 355 18.76 24.37 -9.51
C THR A 355 19.11 25.68 -10.22
N GLY A 356 19.93 25.63 -11.27
CA GLY A 356 20.39 26.82 -11.98
C GLY A 356 19.28 27.57 -12.72
N GLU A 357 19.29 28.89 -12.57
CA GLU A 357 18.57 29.82 -13.43
C GLU A 357 19.25 29.87 -14.81
N LEU A 358 18.75 29.04 -15.72
CA LEU A 358 19.16 29.04 -17.12
C LEU A 358 18.09 29.78 -17.93
N GLU A 359 18.50 30.76 -18.72
CA GLU A 359 17.57 31.40 -19.65
C GLU A 359 17.08 30.37 -20.69
N ALA A 360 15.87 30.57 -21.21
CA ALA A 360 15.26 29.65 -22.17
C ALA A 360 16.15 29.39 -23.40
N ALA A 361 16.91 30.40 -23.86
CA ALA A 361 17.84 30.26 -24.97
C ALA A 361 19.13 29.48 -24.61
N GLN A 362 19.50 29.42 -23.33
CA GLN A 362 20.73 28.77 -22.85
C GLN A 362 20.53 27.29 -22.54
N LEU A 363 19.32 26.91 -22.11
CA LEU A 363 19.01 25.55 -21.68
C LEU A 363 19.30 24.49 -22.77
N PRO A 364 18.87 24.66 -24.05
CA PRO A 364 19.13 23.66 -25.09
C PRO A 364 20.63 23.42 -25.30
N GLY A 365 21.43 24.50 -25.37
CA GLY A 365 22.87 24.39 -25.53
C GLY A 365 23.58 23.81 -24.30
N PHE A 366 23.03 24.00 -23.10
CA PHE A 366 23.54 23.37 -21.88
C PHE A 366 23.25 21.87 -21.86
N VAL A 367 22.00 21.46 -22.11
CA VAL A 367 21.60 20.05 -22.16
C VAL A 367 22.31 19.31 -23.28
N GLY A 368 22.43 19.91 -24.47
CA GLY A 368 23.16 19.30 -25.60
C GLY A 368 24.61 18.93 -25.25
N ARG A 369 25.31 19.76 -24.46
CA ARG A 369 26.67 19.41 -23.98
C ARG A 369 26.69 18.24 -23.00
N LEU A 370 25.64 18.10 -22.18
CA LEU A 370 25.51 16.96 -21.26
C LEU A 370 25.21 15.67 -22.04
N VAL A 371 24.34 15.75 -23.05
CA VAL A 371 24.07 14.63 -23.98
C VAL A 371 25.36 14.18 -24.67
N ASP A 372 26.14 15.12 -25.22
CA ASP A 372 27.42 14.81 -25.87
C ASP A 372 28.40 14.09 -24.96
N ARG A 373 28.39 14.37 -23.65
CA ARG A 373 29.24 13.69 -22.67
C ARG A 373 28.74 12.29 -22.37
N LEU A 374 27.44 12.14 -22.13
CA LEU A 374 26.82 10.85 -21.83
C LEU A 374 26.99 9.87 -22.98
N VAL A 375 26.70 10.29 -24.22
CA VAL A 375 26.82 9.42 -25.42
C VAL A 375 28.27 9.05 -25.75
N ARG A 376 29.28 9.71 -25.16
CA ARG A 376 30.69 9.31 -25.29
C ARG A 376 31.10 8.19 -24.33
N THR A 377 30.27 7.84 -23.35
CA THR A 377 30.50 6.67 -22.51
C THR A 377 30.24 5.40 -23.32
N GLU A 378 31.00 4.33 -23.04
CA GLU A 378 30.96 3.10 -23.83
C GLU A 378 29.54 2.47 -23.86
N ARG A 379 28.85 2.49 -22.73
CA ARG A 379 27.50 1.93 -22.56
C ARG A 379 26.40 2.73 -23.24
N LEU A 380 26.51 4.06 -23.24
CA LEU A 380 25.45 4.93 -23.80
C LEU A 380 25.70 5.34 -25.26
N ALA A 381 26.80 4.89 -25.87
CA ALA A 381 27.16 5.26 -27.25
C ALA A 381 26.12 4.85 -28.31
N GLN A 382 25.33 3.80 -28.04
CA GLN A 382 24.28 3.29 -28.94
C GLN A 382 22.87 3.68 -28.50
N VAL A 383 22.74 4.51 -27.46
CA VAL A 383 21.44 4.98 -26.99
C VAL A 383 21.01 6.22 -27.76
N ASP A 384 19.71 6.34 -28.01
CA ASP A 384 19.11 7.49 -28.69
C ASP A 384 19.37 8.80 -27.92
N SER A 385 20.07 9.73 -28.56
CA SER A 385 20.44 11.03 -27.98
C SER A 385 19.24 11.90 -27.64
N ASP A 386 18.14 11.80 -28.40
CA ASP A 386 16.93 12.58 -28.13
C ASP A 386 16.21 12.05 -26.88
N LEU A 387 16.25 10.73 -26.64
CA LEU A 387 15.73 10.13 -25.42
C LEU A 387 16.57 10.59 -24.22
N VAL A 388 17.90 10.57 -24.34
CA VAL A 388 18.81 11.10 -23.31
C VAL A 388 18.51 12.58 -23.03
N HIS A 389 18.32 13.40 -24.07
CA HIS A 389 17.93 14.80 -23.93
C HIS A 389 16.62 14.93 -23.14
N ALA A 390 15.56 14.23 -23.57
CA ALA A 390 14.25 14.28 -22.95
C ALA A 390 14.30 13.92 -21.46
N LEU A 391 15.03 12.87 -21.09
CA LEU A 391 15.19 12.45 -19.69
C LEU A 391 16.03 13.44 -18.87
N LEU A 392 17.04 14.09 -19.43
CA LEU A 392 17.79 15.15 -18.74
C LEU A 392 16.89 16.33 -18.39
N LEU A 393 15.92 16.69 -19.24
CA LEU A 393 14.98 17.77 -18.95
C LEU A 393 14.09 17.45 -17.73
N LEU A 394 13.81 16.17 -17.46
CA LEU A 394 13.04 15.76 -16.28
C LEU A 394 13.75 16.12 -14.96
N GLN A 395 15.09 16.15 -14.93
CA GLN A 395 15.86 16.51 -13.73
C GLN A 395 15.58 17.93 -13.23
N ARG A 396 15.04 18.81 -14.08
CA ARG A 396 14.62 20.16 -13.66
C ARG A 396 13.35 20.16 -12.81
N ARG A 397 12.57 19.07 -12.85
CA ARG A 397 11.25 18.92 -12.20
C ARG A 397 10.30 20.08 -12.50
N ASP A 398 10.44 20.64 -13.70
CA ASP A 398 9.59 21.72 -14.21
C ASP A 398 8.32 21.13 -14.83
N PRO A 399 7.13 21.40 -14.28
CA PRO A 399 5.86 20.92 -14.83
C PRO A 399 5.65 21.24 -16.31
N ALA A 400 6.11 22.41 -16.77
CA ALA A 400 5.94 22.82 -18.15
C ALA A 400 6.75 21.91 -19.09
N LEU A 401 8.01 21.64 -18.75
CA LEU A 401 8.88 20.74 -19.50
C LEU A 401 8.41 19.29 -19.41
N GLN A 402 8.12 18.81 -18.20
CA GLN A 402 7.77 17.40 -17.96
C GLN A 402 6.58 16.97 -18.81
N ARG A 403 5.55 17.79 -18.91
CA ARG A 403 4.39 17.49 -19.74
C ARG A 403 4.73 17.33 -21.22
N ARG A 404 5.60 18.18 -21.76
CA ARG A 404 6.04 18.10 -23.17
C ARG A 404 6.96 16.91 -23.40
N VAL A 405 7.80 16.58 -22.42
CA VAL A 405 8.58 15.35 -22.42
C VAL A 405 7.65 14.13 -22.48
N MET A 406 6.55 14.11 -21.71
CA MET A 406 5.59 12.99 -21.79
C MET A 406 4.97 12.86 -23.18
N LYS A 407 4.57 13.97 -23.83
CA LYS A 407 4.09 13.95 -25.22
C LYS A 407 5.13 13.39 -26.19
N PHE A 408 6.39 13.82 -26.05
CA PHE A 408 7.50 13.31 -26.85
C PHE A 408 7.72 11.81 -26.64
N LEU A 409 7.73 11.34 -25.39
CA LEU A 409 7.91 9.92 -25.04
C LEU A 409 6.75 9.05 -25.52
N ARG A 410 5.53 9.58 -25.62
CA ARG A 410 4.37 8.91 -26.24
C ARG A 410 4.34 8.98 -27.77
N CYS A 411 5.37 9.55 -28.39
CA CYS A 411 5.45 9.75 -29.84
C CYS A 411 4.30 10.64 -30.38
N GLU A 412 3.76 11.54 -29.57
CA GLU A 412 2.67 12.44 -29.96
C GLU A 412 3.17 13.62 -30.80
N ALA A 413 2.23 14.32 -31.44
CA ALA A 413 2.54 15.53 -32.18
C ALA A 413 2.93 16.67 -31.22
N LEU A 414 4.12 17.24 -31.44
CA LEU A 414 4.57 18.47 -30.81
C LEU A 414 4.34 19.66 -31.74
N THR A 415 3.81 20.73 -31.19
CA THR A 415 3.72 22.05 -31.84
C THR A 415 5.11 22.69 -31.93
N THR A 416 5.29 23.67 -32.81
CA THR A 416 6.58 24.40 -32.95
C THR A 416 7.06 24.97 -31.62
N TYR A 417 6.14 25.55 -30.84
CA TYR A 417 6.46 26.08 -29.52
C TYR A 417 6.95 25.00 -28.54
N GLU A 418 6.32 23.81 -28.55
CA GLU A 418 6.75 22.69 -27.70
C GLU A 418 8.12 22.16 -28.13
N GLN A 419 8.41 22.09 -29.43
CA GLN A 419 9.72 21.69 -29.94
C GLN A 419 10.81 22.66 -29.51
N GLU A 420 10.56 23.97 -29.61
CA GLU A 420 11.48 25.02 -29.14
C GLU A 420 11.75 24.90 -27.64
N LEU A 421 10.70 24.68 -26.84
CA LEU A 421 10.79 24.51 -25.40
C LEU A 421 11.61 23.27 -25.00
N LEU A 422 11.51 22.19 -25.78
CA LEU A 422 12.28 20.96 -25.60
C LEU A 422 13.67 21.00 -26.27
N GLY A 423 14.16 22.18 -26.67
CA GLY A 423 15.49 22.32 -27.23
C GLY A 423 15.66 21.71 -28.62
N GLY A 424 14.59 21.69 -29.43
CA GLY A 424 14.60 21.25 -30.82
C GLY A 424 14.20 19.79 -31.03
N LEU A 425 13.75 19.07 -29.98
CA LEU A 425 13.23 17.72 -30.13
C LEU A 425 12.06 17.68 -31.11
N SER A 426 12.18 16.87 -32.17
CA SER A 426 11.16 16.77 -33.22
C SER A 426 10.03 15.82 -32.86
N SER A 427 8.83 16.09 -33.38
CA SER A 427 7.69 15.17 -33.29
C SER A 427 8.02 13.79 -33.89
N ARG A 428 7.66 12.73 -33.17
CA ARG A 428 7.90 11.33 -33.56
C ARG A 428 6.59 10.62 -33.90
N THR A 429 5.92 11.07 -34.96
CA THR A 429 4.55 10.64 -35.28
C THR A 429 4.46 9.55 -36.34
N ARG A 430 5.58 9.04 -36.86
CA ARG A 430 5.58 7.99 -37.89
C ARG A 430 5.26 6.63 -37.28
N PRO A 431 4.72 5.66 -38.05
CA PRO A 431 4.38 4.33 -37.55
C PRO A 431 5.57 3.54 -36.95
N GLU A 432 6.80 3.81 -37.41
CA GLU A 432 8.03 3.20 -36.90
C GLU A 432 8.55 3.82 -35.60
N ASP A 433 8.05 5.00 -35.22
CA ASP A 433 8.57 5.73 -34.06
C ASP A 433 8.19 5.08 -32.72
N PRO A 434 6.94 4.61 -32.49
CA PRO A 434 6.61 3.97 -31.22
C PRO A 434 7.41 2.69 -30.91
N PRO A 435 7.57 1.73 -31.85
CA PRO A 435 8.46 0.58 -31.63
C PRO A 435 9.89 1.00 -31.29
N ARG A 436 10.45 1.98 -31.99
CA ARG A 436 11.81 2.48 -31.73
C ARG A 436 11.94 3.12 -30.34
N MET A 437 10.92 3.85 -29.90
CA MET A 437 10.91 4.43 -28.55
C MET A 437 10.86 3.33 -27.48
N LEU A 438 10.03 2.30 -27.66
CA LEU A 438 9.98 1.12 -26.78
C LEU A 438 11.36 0.44 -26.66
N GLU A 439 12.00 0.18 -27.81
CA GLU A 439 13.34 -0.40 -27.87
C GLU A 439 14.39 0.50 -27.19
N SER A 440 14.32 1.82 -27.41
CA SER A 440 15.27 2.79 -26.86
C SER A 440 15.15 2.90 -25.34
N LEU A 441 13.92 2.90 -24.80
CA LEU A 441 13.67 2.90 -23.35
C LEU A 441 14.22 1.65 -22.69
N GLY A 442 13.95 0.47 -23.26
CA GLY A 442 14.43 -0.79 -22.71
C GLY A 442 15.94 -0.96 -22.81
N ARG A 443 16.56 -0.49 -23.91
CA ARG A 443 18.03 -0.46 -24.04
C ARG A 443 18.64 0.46 -22.99
N LEU A 444 18.09 1.67 -22.80
CA LEU A 444 18.60 2.60 -21.81
C LEU A 444 18.51 2.04 -20.38
N ALA A 445 17.38 1.42 -20.02
CA ALA A 445 17.21 0.76 -18.73
C ALA A 445 18.28 -0.30 -18.46
N PHE A 446 18.58 -1.11 -19.48
CA PHE A 446 19.61 -2.14 -19.39
C PHE A 446 21.02 -1.55 -19.26
N GLU A 447 21.40 -0.59 -20.11
CA GLU A 447 22.75 -0.01 -20.08
C GLU A 447 23.07 0.70 -18.76
N LEU A 448 22.08 1.38 -18.17
CA LEU A 448 22.26 2.12 -16.92
C LEU A 448 22.25 1.23 -15.68
N GLN A 449 21.36 0.24 -15.62
CA GLN A 449 21.01 -0.45 -14.37
C GLN A 449 21.02 -1.98 -14.48
N ASN A 450 21.35 -2.53 -15.65
CA ASN A 450 21.07 -3.93 -16.01
C ASN A 450 19.61 -4.31 -15.76
N ALA A 451 18.68 -3.36 -15.92
CA ALA A 451 17.27 -3.55 -15.63
C ALA A 451 16.52 -4.09 -16.86
N ALA A 452 15.56 -4.99 -16.64
CA ALA A 452 14.71 -5.52 -17.70
C ALA A 452 13.55 -4.57 -18.06
N LEU A 453 13.13 -4.56 -19.32
CA LEU A 453 11.84 -3.98 -19.72
C LEU A 453 10.77 -5.07 -19.68
N VAL A 454 9.85 -4.98 -18.73
CA VAL A 454 8.79 -5.96 -18.53
C VAL A 454 7.45 -5.41 -19.04
N LEU A 455 6.75 -6.16 -19.89
CA LEU A 455 5.40 -5.82 -20.35
C LEU A 455 4.40 -6.88 -19.89
N LEU A 456 3.42 -6.46 -19.10
CA LEU A 456 2.34 -7.30 -18.59
C LEU A 456 1.08 -7.03 -19.40
N VAL A 457 0.67 -8.02 -20.21
CA VAL A 457 -0.49 -7.96 -21.08
C VAL A 457 -1.57 -8.86 -20.48
N ASP A 458 -2.65 -8.26 -19.99
CA ASP A 458 -3.78 -8.97 -19.37
C ASP A 458 -5.03 -8.90 -20.26
N GLN A 459 -6.01 -9.76 -19.97
CA GLN A 459 -7.33 -9.79 -20.59
C GLN A 459 -7.30 -9.79 -22.14
N VAL A 460 -6.56 -10.73 -22.74
CA VAL A 460 -6.55 -10.91 -24.20
C VAL A 460 -7.95 -11.22 -24.74
N GLU A 461 -8.77 -11.92 -23.95
CA GLU A 461 -10.16 -12.25 -24.24
C GLU A 461 -11.04 -11.04 -24.61
N ASP A 462 -10.74 -9.86 -24.08
CA ASP A 462 -11.54 -8.65 -24.30
C ASP A 462 -11.42 -8.10 -25.72
N ALA A 463 -10.36 -8.48 -26.47
CA ALA A 463 -10.13 -8.05 -27.84
C ALA A 463 -10.71 -8.99 -28.91
N VAL A 464 -11.25 -10.15 -28.52
CA VAL A 464 -11.75 -11.22 -29.42
C VAL A 464 -13.29 -11.30 -29.63
N PRO A 465 -14.16 -10.31 -29.35
CA PRO A 465 -15.62 -10.51 -29.46
C PRO A 465 -16.13 -10.82 -30.87
N GLU A 466 -15.39 -10.45 -31.92
CA GLU A 466 -15.81 -10.52 -33.33
C GLU A 466 -14.66 -10.96 -34.24
N ASP A 467 -14.94 -11.37 -35.49
CA ASP A 467 -13.92 -11.84 -36.43
C ASP A 467 -12.78 -10.82 -36.68
N ALA A 468 -13.10 -9.51 -36.69
CA ALA A 468 -12.11 -8.43 -36.78
C ALA A 468 -11.20 -8.32 -35.54
N GLY A 469 -11.64 -8.83 -34.38
CA GLY A 469 -10.87 -8.89 -33.14
C GLY A 469 -9.63 -9.78 -33.26
N PHE A 470 -9.72 -10.87 -34.03
CA PHE A 470 -8.60 -11.79 -34.21
C PHE A 470 -7.42 -11.17 -34.95
N GLU A 471 -7.68 -10.41 -36.02
CA GLU A 471 -6.61 -9.69 -36.74
C GLU A 471 -5.94 -8.64 -35.85
N ARG A 472 -6.67 -8.05 -34.90
CA ARG A 472 -6.12 -7.11 -33.92
C ARG A 472 -5.23 -7.82 -32.91
N VAL A 473 -5.68 -8.94 -32.34
CA VAL A 473 -4.87 -9.73 -31.41
C VAL A 473 -3.62 -10.28 -32.08
N GLN A 474 -3.72 -10.73 -33.33
CA GLN A 474 -2.54 -11.14 -34.10
C GLN A 474 -1.55 -9.98 -34.27
N ARG A 475 -2.02 -8.79 -34.69
CA ARG A 475 -1.17 -7.60 -34.79
C ARG A 475 -0.54 -7.22 -33.46
N ALA A 476 -1.28 -7.34 -32.36
CA ALA A 476 -0.80 -7.09 -31.03
C ALA A 476 0.35 -8.03 -30.63
N ILE A 477 0.14 -9.33 -30.79
CA ILE A 477 1.15 -10.37 -30.53
C ILE A 477 2.37 -10.15 -31.43
N ASP A 478 2.18 -9.80 -32.70
CA ASP A 478 3.29 -9.51 -33.61
C ASP A 478 4.12 -8.30 -33.17
N VAL A 479 3.50 -7.23 -32.67
CA VAL A 479 4.20 -6.06 -32.11
C VAL A 479 5.02 -6.46 -30.88
N LEU A 480 4.40 -7.16 -29.94
CA LEU A 480 5.06 -7.60 -28.70
C LEU A 480 6.23 -8.56 -28.99
N ARG A 481 6.04 -9.48 -29.95
CA ARG A 481 7.09 -10.40 -30.40
C ARG A 481 8.25 -9.65 -31.04
N ARG A 482 7.99 -8.69 -31.93
CA ARG A 482 9.04 -7.89 -32.58
C ARG A 482 9.88 -7.14 -31.54
N LEU A 483 9.22 -6.58 -30.51
CA LEU A 483 9.92 -5.93 -29.42
C LEU A 483 10.81 -6.91 -28.65
N ALA A 484 10.29 -8.08 -28.28
CA ALA A 484 11.08 -9.11 -27.59
C ALA A 484 12.26 -9.61 -28.46
N ASP A 485 12.05 -9.81 -29.76
CA ASP A 485 13.12 -10.21 -30.69
C ASP A 485 14.20 -9.11 -30.83
N ALA A 486 13.83 -7.82 -30.72
CA ALA A 486 14.76 -6.68 -30.85
C ALA A 486 15.50 -6.33 -29.56
N LEU A 487 14.96 -6.68 -28.40
CA LEU A 487 15.47 -6.28 -27.08
C LEU A 487 15.72 -7.51 -26.17
N PRO A 488 16.99 -7.94 -26.00
CA PRO A 488 17.32 -9.10 -25.17
C PRO A 488 16.93 -8.97 -23.70
N SER A 489 16.94 -7.74 -23.17
CA SER A 489 16.50 -7.41 -21.81
C SER A 489 14.97 -7.31 -21.65
N CYS A 490 14.18 -7.70 -22.66
CA CYS A 490 12.73 -7.65 -22.60
C CYS A 490 12.10 -8.93 -22.06
N VAL A 491 11.10 -8.79 -21.19
CA VAL A 491 10.23 -9.88 -20.75
C VAL A 491 8.77 -9.49 -20.99
N VAL A 492 8.10 -10.17 -21.90
CA VAL A 492 6.67 -9.99 -22.16
C VAL A 492 5.90 -11.11 -21.49
N VAL A 493 4.91 -10.78 -20.66
CA VAL A 493 4.00 -11.75 -20.06
C VAL A 493 2.61 -11.53 -20.62
N ILE A 494 2.07 -12.54 -21.32
CA ILE A 494 0.73 -12.51 -21.91
C ILE A 494 -0.18 -13.43 -21.10
N ALA A 495 -1.11 -12.86 -20.37
CA ALA A 495 -2.12 -13.56 -19.60
C ALA A 495 -3.43 -13.66 -20.40
N CYS A 496 -3.89 -14.90 -20.64
CA CYS A 496 -5.05 -15.18 -21.48
C CYS A 496 -5.91 -16.31 -20.88
N LEU A 497 -7.20 -16.34 -21.19
CA LEU A 497 -8.02 -17.52 -20.96
C LEU A 497 -7.58 -18.66 -21.88
N GLU A 498 -7.58 -19.88 -21.35
CA GLU A 498 -7.12 -21.07 -22.08
C GLU A 498 -7.98 -21.38 -23.31
N ASP A 499 -9.30 -21.26 -23.17
CA ASP A 499 -10.27 -21.43 -24.26
C ASP A 499 -10.12 -20.36 -25.34
N VAL A 500 -9.87 -19.10 -24.96
CA VAL A 500 -9.59 -18.02 -25.92
C VAL A 500 -8.30 -18.29 -26.68
N TYR A 501 -7.24 -18.75 -26.01
CA TYR A 501 -5.99 -19.09 -26.70
C TYR A 501 -6.18 -20.23 -27.70
N ASP A 502 -6.96 -21.26 -27.35
CA ASP A 502 -7.26 -22.38 -28.26
C ASP A 502 -7.97 -21.91 -29.55
N VAL A 503 -8.75 -20.84 -29.49
CA VAL A 503 -9.41 -20.23 -30.66
C VAL A 503 -8.44 -19.36 -31.48
N ILE A 504 -7.52 -18.64 -30.83
CA ILE A 504 -6.56 -17.76 -31.50
C ILE A 504 -5.41 -18.55 -32.13
N ARG A 505 -4.92 -19.59 -31.45
CA ARG A 505 -3.73 -20.37 -31.81
C ARG A 505 -3.71 -20.82 -33.28
N PRO A 506 -4.80 -21.36 -33.87
CA PRO A 506 -4.80 -21.78 -35.28
C PRO A 506 -4.67 -20.64 -36.28
N ARG A 507 -4.92 -19.40 -35.86
CA ARG A 507 -4.83 -18.19 -36.70
C ARG A 507 -3.45 -17.53 -36.64
N LEU A 508 -2.61 -17.92 -35.69
CA LEU A 508 -1.23 -17.44 -35.57
C LEU A 508 -0.30 -18.18 -36.54
N THR A 509 0.77 -17.50 -36.98
CA THR A 509 1.80 -18.17 -37.77
C THR A 509 2.57 -19.19 -36.92
N GLN A 510 3.08 -20.26 -37.53
CA GLN A 510 3.81 -21.30 -36.79
C GLN A 510 5.02 -20.74 -36.03
N ALA A 511 5.70 -19.73 -36.57
CA ALA A 511 6.82 -19.08 -35.90
C ALA A 511 6.40 -18.36 -34.61
N VAL A 512 5.22 -17.71 -34.61
CA VAL A 512 4.65 -17.07 -33.42
C VAL A 512 4.25 -18.13 -32.39
N VAL A 513 3.59 -19.21 -32.83
CA VAL A 513 3.21 -20.32 -31.95
C VAL A 513 4.45 -20.95 -31.31
N ASP A 514 5.50 -21.20 -32.09
CA ASP A 514 6.75 -21.78 -31.57
C ASP A 514 7.41 -20.87 -30.52
N ARG A 515 7.38 -19.54 -30.70
CA ARG A 515 7.87 -18.57 -29.70
C ARG A 515 7.03 -18.60 -28.42
N LEU A 516 5.70 -18.66 -28.53
CA LEU A 516 4.80 -18.69 -27.37
C LEU A 516 4.78 -20.04 -26.63
N GLU A 517 4.99 -21.15 -27.33
CA GLU A 517 4.83 -22.50 -26.79
C GLU A 517 6.14 -23.22 -26.43
N ARG A 518 7.30 -22.74 -26.93
CA ARG A 518 8.58 -23.42 -26.71
C ARG A 518 9.64 -22.55 -26.03
N ASP A 519 9.44 -21.24 -25.93
CA ASP A 519 10.52 -20.32 -25.61
C ASP A 519 10.10 -19.15 -24.68
N PRO A 520 9.72 -19.44 -23.42
CA PRO A 520 9.62 -20.75 -22.76
C PRO A 520 8.23 -21.42 -22.92
N PRO A 521 8.03 -22.67 -22.43
CA PRO A 521 6.72 -23.33 -22.46
C PRO A 521 5.62 -22.55 -21.71
N PRO A 522 4.33 -22.67 -22.11
CA PRO A 522 3.23 -21.96 -21.47
C PRO A 522 3.05 -22.36 -20.00
N ILE A 523 2.81 -21.36 -19.16
CA ILE A 523 2.49 -21.53 -17.75
C ILE A 523 0.98 -21.73 -17.63
N ARG A 524 0.55 -22.89 -17.12
CA ARG A 524 -0.87 -23.20 -16.89
C ARG A 524 -1.22 -23.03 -15.42
N LEU A 525 -2.05 -22.04 -15.12
CA LEU A 525 -2.52 -21.77 -13.76
C LEU A 525 -3.66 -22.73 -13.41
N THR A 526 -3.52 -23.45 -12.31
CA THR A 526 -4.61 -24.27 -11.78
C THR A 526 -5.78 -23.39 -11.34
N GLY A 527 -7.02 -23.80 -11.61
CA GLY A 527 -8.18 -23.07 -11.09
C GLY A 527 -8.45 -23.39 -9.62
N ARG A 528 -8.16 -24.63 -9.21
CA ARG A 528 -8.52 -25.21 -7.90
C ARG A 528 -7.44 -24.97 -6.86
N ARG A 529 -7.84 -24.64 -5.63
CA ARG A 529 -6.93 -24.40 -4.50
C ARG A 529 -6.95 -25.58 -3.52
N SER A 530 -5.78 -25.91 -3.01
CA SER A 530 -5.60 -26.85 -1.90
C SER A 530 -6.09 -26.26 -0.57
N ARG A 531 -6.31 -27.11 0.42
CA ARG A 531 -6.66 -26.70 1.79
C ARG A 531 -5.64 -25.69 2.34
N ASP A 532 -4.36 -25.98 2.18
CA ASP A 532 -3.28 -25.16 2.75
C ASP A 532 -3.16 -23.80 2.06
N GLU A 533 -3.40 -23.72 0.75
CA GLU A 533 -3.48 -22.43 0.04
C GLU A 533 -4.68 -21.61 0.50
N ILE A 534 -5.86 -22.24 0.71
CA ILE A 534 -7.05 -21.54 1.20
C ILE A 534 -6.82 -21.04 2.63
N GLU A 535 -6.20 -21.86 3.48
CA GLU A 535 -5.81 -21.49 4.85
C GLU A 535 -4.85 -20.29 4.80
N ALA A 536 -3.78 -20.34 4.02
CA ALA A 536 -2.83 -19.24 3.86
C ALA A 536 -3.49 -17.95 3.35
N MET A 537 -4.41 -18.05 2.38
CA MET A 537 -5.21 -16.92 1.89
C MET A 537 -6.05 -16.28 2.99
N LEU A 538 -6.68 -17.11 3.82
CA LEU A 538 -7.55 -16.67 4.90
C LEU A 538 -6.75 -16.04 6.03
N VAL A 539 -5.67 -16.68 6.46
CA VAL A 539 -4.76 -16.18 7.51
C VAL A 539 -4.23 -14.81 7.15
N ARG A 540 -3.69 -14.63 5.93
CA ARG A 540 -3.14 -13.35 5.49
C ARG A 540 -4.17 -12.22 5.51
N ARG A 541 -5.41 -12.52 5.13
CA ARG A 541 -6.53 -11.56 5.11
C ARG A 541 -7.00 -11.19 6.50
N LEU A 542 -7.14 -12.16 7.39
CA LEU A 542 -7.54 -11.94 8.78
C LEU A 542 -6.47 -11.19 9.56
N GLN A 543 -5.19 -11.49 9.35
CA GLN A 543 -4.07 -10.71 9.88
C GLN A 543 -4.20 -9.25 9.47
N HIS A 544 -4.33 -8.98 8.17
CA HIS A 544 -4.47 -7.62 7.67
C HIS A 544 -5.70 -6.89 8.25
N LEU A 545 -6.83 -7.58 8.39
CA LEU A 545 -8.03 -7.02 9.02
C LEU A 545 -7.79 -6.63 10.48
N TYR A 546 -7.23 -7.55 11.26
CA TYR A 546 -7.04 -7.34 12.69
C TYR A 546 -5.97 -6.29 12.96
N ASP A 547 -4.87 -6.32 12.23
CA ASP A 547 -3.83 -5.29 12.31
C ASP A 547 -4.38 -3.89 11.98
N ALA A 548 -5.20 -3.77 10.93
CA ALA A 548 -5.81 -2.51 10.53
C ALA A 548 -6.84 -1.96 11.54
N LEU A 549 -7.40 -2.82 12.39
CA LEU A 549 -8.42 -2.47 13.38
C LEU A 549 -7.89 -2.52 14.82
N ASP A 550 -6.56 -2.59 15.00
CA ASP A 550 -5.88 -2.74 16.28
C ASP A 550 -6.41 -3.93 17.13
N ALA A 551 -6.89 -4.99 16.47
CA ALA A 551 -7.27 -6.24 17.09
C ALA A 551 -6.08 -7.22 17.09
N PRO A 552 -5.86 -7.99 18.16
CA PRO A 552 -4.74 -8.92 18.22
C PRO A 552 -5.02 -10.18 17.39
N TRP A 553 -4.31 -10.38 16.28
CA TRP A 553 -4.28 -11.68 15.60
C TRP A 553 -3.55 -12.72 16.47
N ARG A 554 -4.04 -13.96 16.49
CA ARG A 554 -3.56 -15.03 17.39
C ARG A 554 -2.98 -16.19 16.57
N PRO A 555 -1.68 -16.53 16.70
CA PRO A 555 -1.06 -17.62 15.93
C PRO A 555 -1.65 -19.01 16.21
N ASP A 556 -2.17 -19.23 17.41
CA ASP A 556 -2.84 -20.47 17.84
C ASP A 556 -4.28 -20.60 17.33
N GLU A 557 -4.88 -19.50 16.89
CA GLU A 557 -6.20 -19.47 16.25
C GLU A 557 -6.14 -18.66 14.93
N PRO A 558 -5.32 -19.09 13.95
CA PRO A 558 -4.89 -18.25 12.86
C PRO A 558 -6.01 -17.92 11.86
N ILE A 559 -7.04 -18.77 11.82
CA ILE A 559 -8.21 -18.66 10.93
C ILE A 559 -9.48 -18.14 11.63
N PHE A 560 -9.41 -17.75 12.92
CA PHE A 560 -10.57 -17.23 13.65
C PHE A 560 -11.15 -15.99 12.93
N PRO A 561 -12.48 -15.92 12.66
CA PRO A 561 -13.55 -16.71 13.29
C PRO A 561 -13.99 -17.98 12.52
N CYS A 562 -13.31 -18.35 11.44
CA CYS A 562 -13.60 -19.58 10.70
C CYS A 562 -13.07 -20.82 11.43
N SER A 563 -13.69 -21.97 11.17
CA SER A 563 -13.25 -23.27 11.66
C SER A 563 -12.43 -24.03 10.61
N PRO A 564 -11.59 -25.00 11.00
CA PRO A 564 -10.89 -25.87 10.04
C PRO A 564 -11.85 -26.60 9.09
N ALA A 565 -13.04 -26.97 9.57
CA ALA A 565 -14.07 -27.62 8.76
C ALA A 565 -14.61 -26.70 7.64
N ASP A 566 -14.62 -25.38 7.85
CA ASP A 566 -15.04 -24.43 6.82
C ASP A 566 -14.00 -24.36 5.68
N VAL A 567 -12.71 -24.41 6.02
CA VAL A 567 -11.61 -24.45 5.04
C VAL A 567 -11.62 -25.77 4.27
N GLU A 568 -11.83 -26.90 4.96
CA GLU A 568 -11.94 -28.23 4.34
C GLU A 568 -13.10 -28.31 3.35
N ALA A 569 -14.25 -27.71 3.67
CA ALA A 569 -15.41 -27.66 2.79
C ALA A 569 -15.17 -26.88 1.48
N LEU A 570 -14.16 -26.00 1.46
CA LEU A 570 -13.77 -25.19 0.31
C LEU A 570 -12.60 -25.80 -0.49
N ALA A 571 -12.01 -26.90 -0.03
CA ALA A 571 -10.94 -27.56 -0.76
C ALA A 571 -11.37 -27.88 -2.21
N ASN A 572 -10.45 -27.70 -3.15
CA ASN A 572 -10.69 -27.84 -4.60
C ASN A 572 -11.63 -26.81 -5.25
N GLN A 573 -12.05 -25.76 -4.54
CA GLN A 573 -12.77 -24.63 -5.13
C GLN A 573 -11.81 -23.62 -5.77
N ARG A 574 -12.33 -22.69 -6.59
CA ARG A 574 -11.52 -21.58 -7.12
C ARG A 574 -11.28 -20.54 -6.04
N ALA A 575 -10.15 -19.83 -6.12
CA ALA A 575 -9.85 -18.71 -5.23
C ALA A 575 -10.99 -17.69 -5.16
N ARG A 576 -11.57 -17.35 -6.32
CA ARG A 576 -12.75 -16.47 -6.42
C ARG A 576 -13.95 -16.97 -5.62
N ASP A 577 -14.25 -18.26 -5.71
CA ASP A 577 -15.40 -18.87 -5.02
C ASP A 577 -15.16 -18.95 -3.51
N CYS A 578 -13.93 -19.25 -3.08
CA CYS A 578 -13.53 -19.21 -1.66
C CYS A 578 -13.68 -17.81 -1.07
N LEU A 579 -13.21 -16.78 -1.78
CA LEU A 579 -13.31 -15.39 -1.35
C LEU A 579 -14.76 -14.90 -1.30
N ALA A 580 -15.58 -15.31 -2.28
CA ALA A 580 -17.02 -15.02 -2.25
C ALA A 580 -17.71 -15.64 -1.03
N PHE A 581 -17.34 -16.88 -0.66
CA PHE A 581 -17.84 -17.53 0.55
C PHE A 581 -17.46 -16.76 1.82
N PHE A 582 -16.19 -16.42 2.00
CA PHE A 582 -15.74 -15.68 3.18
C PHE A 582 -16.35 -14.27 3.26
N ARG A 583 -16.54 -13.61 2.12
CA ARG A 583 -17.25 -12.32 2.06
C ARG A 583 -18.70 -12.46 2.55
N ALA A 584 -19.46 -13.40 1.99
CA ALA A 584 -20.85 -13.62 2.39
C ALA A 584 -20.97 -13.97 3.88
N PHE A 585 -19.99 -14.71 4.41
CA PHE A 585 -19.89 -14.98 5.83
C PHE A 585 -19.66 -13.71 6.66
N GLN A 586 -18.70 -12.88 6.27
CA GLN A 586 -18.41 -11.61 6.95
C GLN A 586 -19.61 -10.65 6.90
N GLU A 587 -20.26 -10.51 5.74
CA GLU A 587 -21.45 -9.65 5.58
C GLU A 587 -22.59 -10.05 6.52
N ARG A 588 -22.82 -11.35 6.72
CA ARG A 588 -23.78 -11.84 7.72
C ARG A 588 -23.36 -11.52 9.15
N CYS A 589 -22.08 -11.68 9.48
CA CYS A 589 -21.56 -11.32 10.80
C CYS A 589 -21.67 -9.81 11.07
N ILE A 590 -21.45 -8.97 10.06
CA ILE A 590 -21.65 -7.52 10.13
C ILE A 590 -23.14 -7.18 10.34
N ALA A 591 -24.03 -7.83 9.59
CA ALA A 591 -25.47 -7.57 9.70
C ALA A 591 -26.04 -7.92 11.09
N GLU A 592 -25.55 -9.00 11.70
CA GLU A 592 -25.99 -9.47 13.01
C GLU A 592 -25.19 -8.88 14.18
N GLY A 593 -24.06 -8.22 13.91
CA GLY A 593 -23.17 -7.66 14.94
C GLY A 593 -22.46 -8.70 15.83
N THR A 594 -22.49 -9.97 15.43
CA THR A 594 -21.84 -11.10 16.12
C THR A 594 -21.38 -12.15 15.11
N ILE A 595 -20.47 -13.04 15.53
CA ILE A 595 -20.11 -14.20 14.71
C ILE A 595 -21.30 -15.15 14.65
N VAL A 596 -21.71 -15.50 13.43
CA VAL A 596 -22.77 -16.48 13.14
C VAL A 596 -22.15 -17.78 12.62
N GLU A 597 -22.95 -18.82 12.43
CA GLU A 597 -22.46 -20.03 11.74
C GLU A 597 -22.35 -19.79 10.21
N PRO A 598 -21.26 -20.22 9.57
CA PRO A 598 -21.11 -20.18 8.11
C PRO A 598 -22.21 -20.98 7.40
N ALA A 599 -22.73 -20.47 6.29
CA ALA A 599 -23.82 -21.13 5.56
C ALA A 599 -23.31 -22.38 4.84
N ARG A 600 -23.81 -23.56 5.22
CA ARG A 600 -23.29 -24.85 4.71
C ARG A 600 -24.02 -25.35 3.46
N SER A 601 -25.26 -24.91 3.19
CA SER A 601 -26.11 -25.41 2.10
C SER A 601 -25.92 -24.67 0.75
N PRO A 602 -25.96 -25.37 -0.41
CA PRO A 602 -25.86 -24.75 -1.73
C PRO A 602 -26.93 -23.71 -2.06
N GLU A 603 -28.14 -23.85 -1.50
CA GLU A 603 -29.24 -22.89 -1.70
C GLU A 603 -29.01 -21.56 -0.98
N ASP A 604 -28.25 -21.58 0.13
CA ASP A 604 -27.79 -20.37 0.86
C ASP A 604 -26.52 -19.76 0.24
N ARG A 605 -25.83 -20.50 -0.64
CA ARG A 605 -24.62 -20.07 -1.37
C ARG A 605 -24.93 -19.30 -2.65
N ARG A 606 -26.17 -18.81 -2.87
CA ARG A 606 -26.50 -18.08 -4.10
C ARG A 606 -25.50 -16.94 -4.29
N PRO A 607 -24.64 -17.00 -5.32
CA PRO A 607 -23.84 -15.84 -5.65
C PRO A 607 -24.81 -14.72 -5.97
N ILE A 608 -24.54 -13.52 -5.46
CA ILE A 608 -25.11 -12.31 -6.06
C ILE A 608 -24.70 -12.39 -7.53
N VAL A 609 -25.69 -12.55 -8.41
CA VAL A 609 -25.47 -12.61 -9.85
C VAL A 609 -24.77 -11.32 -10.25
N THR A 610 -23.47 -11.40 -10.54
CA THR A 610 -22.78 -10.33 -11.27
C THR A 610 -23.39 -10.30 -12.66
N THR A 611 -24.26 -9.32 -12.86
CA THR A 611 -24.94 -9.07 -14.14
C THR A 611 -23.92 -9.00 -15.27
N GLY A 612 -24.11 -9.80 -16.32
CA GLY A 612 -23.22 -9.96 -17.48
C GLY A 612 -23.09 -8.74 -18.40
N GLY A 613 -22.97 -7.53 -17.85
CA GLY A 613 -22.65 -6.28 -18.56
C GLY A 613 -21.44 -5.53 -17.97
N GLN A 614 -20.75 -6.09 -16.97
CA GLN A 614 -19.55 -5.47 -16.41
C GLN A 614 -18.35 -5.58 -17.35
N ASP A 615 -18.22 -6.70 -18.07
CA ASP A 615 -17.11 -6.91 -19.02
C ASP A 615 -17.24 -6.00 -20.27
N GLU A 616 -18.47 -5.67 -20.66
CA GLU A 616 -18.72 -4.66 -21.71
C GLU A 616 -18.29 -3.25 -21.26
N LEU A 617 -18.62 -2.87 -20.02
CA LEU A 617 -18.20 -1.59 -19.44
C LEU A 617 -16.69 -1.52 -19.20
N ASP A 618 -16.04 -2.62 -18.82
CA ASP A 618 -14.57 -2.70 -18.72
C ASP A 618 -13.91 -2.44 -20.08
N ARG A 619 -14.41 -3.08 -21.15
CA ARG A 619 -13.93 -2.85 -22.52
C ARG A 619 -14.15 -1.41 -22.96
N ALA A 620 -15.38 -0.90 -22.82
CA ALA A 620 -15.71 0.48 -23.19
C ALA A 620 -14.91 1.51 -22.37
N TRP A 621 -14.59 1.21 -21.11
CA TRP A 621 -13.73 2.06 -20.29
C TRP A 621 -12.28 2.06 -20.78
N ASN A 622 -11.72 0.88 -21.09
CA ASN A 622 -10.37 0.78 -21.66
C ASN A 622 -10.28 1.58 -22.97
N ASP A 623 -11.28 1.44 -23.86
CA ASP A 623 -11.35 2.18 -25.11
C ASP A 623 -11.46 3.70 -24.89
N ALA A 624 -12.26 4.15 -23.90
CA ALA A 624 -12.35 5.57 -23.54
C ALA A 624 -11.03 6.15 -23.04
N GLN A 625 -10.20 5.36 -22.35
CA GLN A 625 -8.86 5.78 -21.93
C GLN A 625 -7.92 5.95 -23.12
N VAL A 626 -8.04 5.13 -24.18
CA VAL A 626 -7.24 5.28 -25.41
C VAL A 626 -7.56 6.59 -26.13
N GLN A 627 -8.83 7.02 -26.07
CA GLN A 627 -9.31 8.23 -26.73
C GLN A 627 -9.21 9.50 -25.85
N ALA A 628 -8.49 9.42 -24.72
CA ALA A 628 -8.39 10.52 -23.77
C ALA A 628 -7.72 11.77 -24.38
N ILE A 629 -8.35 12.93 -24.20
CA ILE A 629 -7.82 14.22 -24.67
C ILE A 629 -6.64 14.70 -23.82
N ASP A 630 -5.83 15.59 -24.39
CA ASP A 630 -4.74 16.26 -23.69
C ASP A 630 -5.27 17.10 -22.52
N PRO A 631 -4.62 17.05 -21.34
CA PRO A 631 -4.97 17.90 -20.21
C PRO A 631 -4.89 19.42 -20.51
N PRO A 632 -5.53 20.29 -19.72
CA PRO A 632 -5.33 21.73 -19.85
C PRO A 632 -3.99 22.18 -19.24
N ASP A 633 -3.39 23.25 -19.79
CA ASP A 633 -2.18 23.90 -19.22
C ASP A 633 -2.50 25.03 -18.22
N ASP A 634 -3.70 25.59 -18.29
CA ASP A 634 -4.12 26.71 -17.44
C ASP A 634 -4.46 26.23 -16.03
N ASP A 635 -3.95 26.93 -15.01
CA ASP A 635 -4.13 26.58 -13.60
C ASP A 635 -5.61 26.45 -13.21
N ARG A 636 -6.48 27.34 -13.73
CA ARG A 636 -7.91 27.30 -13.44
C ARG A 636 -8.56 26.07 -14.06
N ALA A 637 -8.28 25.81 -15.34
CA ALA A 637 -8.79 24.64 -16.03
C ALA A 637 -8.29 23.32 -15.39
N LEU A 638 -7.06 23.30 -14.88
CA LEU A 638 -6.51 22.19 -14.09
C LEU A 638 -7.31 21.96 -12.80
N LEU A 639 -7.61 23.02 -12.05
CA LEU A 639 -8.48 22.92 -10.86
C LEU A 639 -9.91 22.50 -11.21
N GLU A 640 -10.44 22.85 -12.38
CA GLU A 640 -11.74 22.37 -12.85
C GLU A 640 -11.73 20.86 -13.15
N VAL A 641 -10.60 20.30 -13.62
CA VAL A 641 -10.41 18.85 -13.76
C VAL A 641 -10.37 18.19 -12.37
N VAL A 642 -9.61 18.75 -11.41
CA VAL A 642 -9.56 18.21 -10.04
C VAL A 642 -10.93 18.28 -9.35
N ALA A 643 -11.69 19.36 -9.54
CA ALA A 643 -13.04 19.48 -9.02
C ALA A 643 -14.00 18.42 -9.59
N ARG A 644 -13.84 18.08 -10.88
CA ARG A 644 -14.57 16.97 -11.51
C ARG A 644 -14.17 15.63 -10.89
N ALA A 645 -12.87 15.40 -10.66
CA ALA A 645 -12.38 14.18 -10.02
C ALA A 645 -12.94 14.01 -8.61
N VAL A 646 -12.99 15.07 -7.80
CA VAL A 646 -13.56 15.02 -6.44
C VAL A 646 -15.04 14.65 -6.49
N ARG A 647 -15.83 15.22 -7.41
CA ARG A 647 -17.26 14.87 -7.57
C ARG A 647 -17.44 13.43 -8.04
N ALA A 648 -16.66 12.97 -9.03
CA ALA A 648 -16.73 11.59 -9.48
C ALA A 648 -16.33 10.60 -8.36
N CYS A 649 -15.31 10.93 -7.56
CA CYS A 649 -14.91 10.15 -6.40
C CYS A 649 -16.00 10.13 -5.31
N ALA A 650 -16.68 11.26 -5.09
CA ALA A 650 -17.81 11.37 -4.16
C ALA A 650 -18.92 10.39 -4.56
N ASP A 651 -19.29 10.39 -5.83
CA ASP A 651 -20.28 9.48 -6.38
C ASP A 651 -19.85 8.00 -6.29
N GLU A 652 -18.59 7.70 -6.59
CA GLU A 652 -18.02 6.34 -6.52
C GLU A 652 -18.00 5.76 -5.11
N THR A 653 -17.74 6.59 -4.11
CA THR A 653 -17.50 6.17 -2.72
C THR A 653 -18.71 6.39 -1.80
N GLY A 654 -19.71 7.13 -2.28
CA GLY A 654 -20.83 7.63 -1.45
C GLY A 654 -20.40 8.69 -0.44
N LEU A 655 -19.18 9.22 -0.52
CA LEU A 655 -18.73 10.31 0.33
C LEU A 655 -19.44 11.61 -0.06
N PRO A 656 -19.92 12.43 0.88
CA PRO A 656 -20.56 13.70 0.56
C PRO A 656 -19.54 14.80 0.21
N ALA A 657 -18.49 14.49 -0.56
CA ALA A 657 -17.43 15.45 -0.86
C ALA A 657 -17.92 16.55 -1.82
N VAL A 658 -17.65 17.80 -1.46
CA VAL A 658 -18.02 19.00 -2.22
C VAL A 658 -16.75 19.70 -2.69
N ALA A 659 -16.76 20.17 -3.94
CA ALA A 659 -15.63 20.88 -4.56
C ALA A 659 -16.10 22.17 -5.23
N GLU A 660 -15.63 23.32 -4.74
CA GLU A 660 -16.03 24.66 -5.17
C GLU A 660 -14.82 25.50 -5.62
N LEU A 661 -14.83 25.91 -6.89
CA LEU A 661 -13.79 26.77 -7.45
C LEU A 661 -14.12 28.24 -7.20
N ASP A 662 -13.16 29.00 -6.67
CA ASP A 662 -13.34 30.43 -6.41
C ASP A 662 -13.38 31.23 -7.73
N PRO A 663 -14.50 31.88 -8.09
CA PRO A 663 -14.65 32.54 -9.38
C PRO A 663 -13.98 33.93 -9.45
N GLY A 664 -13.56 34.52 -8.32
CA GLY A 664 -13.17 35.94 -8.25
C GLY A 664 -11.71 36.24 -7.90
N SER A 665 -10.87 35.22 -7.75
CA SER A 665 -9.49 35.39 -7.29
C SER A 665 -8.49 35.51 -8.45
N ALA A 666 -7.53 36.42 -8.34
CA ALA A 666 -6.37 36.51 -9.24
C ALA A 666 -5.47 35.25 -9.20
N ARG A 667 -5.64 34.40 -8.18
CA ARG A 667 -5.06 33.05 -8.08
C ARG A 667 -6.19 32.04 -7.88
N PRO A 668 -6.56 31.22 -8.87
CA PRO A 668 -7.70 30.33 -8.75
C PRO A 668 -7.45 29.34 -7.60
N ARG A 669 -8.47 29.15 -6.76
CA ARG A 669 -8.44 28.27 -5.58
C ARG A 669 -9.59 27.30 -5.66
N LEU A 670 -9.34 26.03 -5.39
CA LEU A 670 -10.38 25.02 -5.22
C LEU A 670 -10.55 24.72 -3.73
N ARG A 671 -11.77 24.86 -3.22
CA ARG A 671 -12.14 24.46 -1.86
C ARG A 671 -12.77 23.07 -1.91
N VAL A 672 -12.28 22.16 -1.08
CA VAL A 672 -12.83 20.80 -0.94
C VAL A 672 -13.23 20.57 0.51
N ALA A 673 -14.45 20.11 0.74
CA ALA A 673 -14.95 19.78 2.05
C ALA A 673 -15.71 18.45 2.01
N VAL A 674 -15.72 17.72 3.12
CA VAL A 674 -16.51 16.49 3.27
C VAL A 674 -17.42 16.67 4.50
N PRO A 675 -18.63 17.23 4.33
CA PRO A 675 -19.56 17.48 5.43
C PRO A 675 -19.91 16.20 6.18
N GLY A 676 -20.11 16.32 7.49
CA GLY A 676 -20.45 15.17 8.35
C GLY A 676 -19.26 14.29 8.76
N ARG A 677 -18.03 14.67 8.40
CA ARG A 677 -16.80 14.03 8.87
C ARG A 677 -15.91 15.02 9.64
N PRO A 678 -15.06 14.55 10.57
CA PRO A 678 -13.99 15.34 11.16
C PRO A 678 -12.87 15.58 10.14
N PHE A 679 -13.21 16.17 8.99
CA PHE A 679 -12.33 16.44 7.86
C PHE A 679 -12.19 17.97 7.72
N ALA A 680 -11.00 18.49 8.01
CA ALA A 680 -10.72 19.91 7.84
C ALA A 680 -10.85 20.28 6.35
N PRO A 681 -11.62 21.34 5.99
CA PRO A 681 -11.73 21.76 4.60
C PRO A 681 -10.36 22.06 3.99
N ARG A 682 -10.16 21.62 2.76
CA ARG A 682 -8.90 21.77 2.03
C ARG A 682 -8.99 22.91 1.03
N VAL A 683 -7.95 23.73 0.95
CA VAL A 683 -7.80 24.78 -0.06
C VAL A 683 -6.63 24.43 -0.95
N ILE A 684 -6.90 24.26 -2.24
CA ILE A 684 -5.95 23.78 -3.23
C ILE A 684 -5.58 24.92 -4.17
N GLU A 685 -4.29 25.13 -4.37
CA GLU A 685 -3.72 26.00 -5.41
C GLU A 685 -2.74 25.21 -6.28
N VAL A 686 -2.75 25.47 -7.59
CA VAL A 686 -1.74 24.94 -8.51
C VAL A 686 -0.41 25.63 -8.23
N CYS A 687 0.61 24.85 -7.92
CA CYS A 687 1.96 25.25 -7.57
C CYS A 687 2.97 24.86 -8.65
N ASN A 688 2.65 25.10 -9.92
CA ASN A 688 3.43 24.63 -11.07
C ASN A 688 4.59 25.55 -11.48
N ARG A 689 4.95 26.56 -10.67
CA ARG A 689 6.10 27.41 -10.97
C ARG A 689 7.41 26.63 -10.85
N GLN A 690 8.38 27.03 -11.67
CA GLN A 690 9.76 26.55 -11.57
C GLN A 690 10.32 26.78 -10.15
N ALA A 691 11.08 25.79 -9.66
CA ALA A 691 11.75 25.88 -8.37
C ALA A 691 12.94 26.85 -8.41
N GLN A 692 13.58 26.97 -9.58
CA GLN A 692 14.72 27.83 -9.82
C GLN A 692 14.31 29.31 -9.63
N GLY A 693 15.13 30.06 -8.90
CA GLY A 693 14.85 31.45 -8.53
C GLY A 693 13.76 31.66 -7.48
N GLY A 694 13.45 30.64 -6.68
CA GLY A 694 12.60 30.76 -5.48
C GLY A 694 11.11 31.05 -5.76
N ARG A 695 10.68 31.05 -7.02
CA ARG A 695 9.31 31.41 -7.44
C ARG A 695 8.28 30.43 -6.90
N LEU A 696 8.57 29.14 -6.97
CA LEU A 696 7.77 28.09 -6.35
C LEU A 696 7.71 28.23 -4.83
N GLY A 697 8.85 28.50 -4.19
CA GLY A 697 8.93 28.71 -2.75
C GLY A 697 8.00 29.82 -2.27
N ALA A 698 8.05 30.97 -2.95
CA ALA A 698 7.16 32.10 -2.72
C ALA A 698 5.68 31.74 -2.97
N GLN A 699 5.39 30.84 -3.91
CA GLN A 699 4.03 30.36 -4.17
C GLN A 699 3.52 29.49 -3.02
N ILE A 700 4.33 28.54 -2.54
CA ILE A 700 4.00 27.68 -1.40
C ILE A 700 3.80 28.50 -0.13
N ASP A 701 4.69 29.46 0.16
CA ASP A 701 4.56 30.32 1.33
C ASP A 701 3.30 31.21 1.24
N ALA A 702 2.98 31.73 0.06
CA ALA A 702 1.77 32.51 -0.14
C ALA A 702 0.49 31.67 0.04
N LEU A 703 0.50 30.41 -0.39
CA LEU A 703 -0.59 29.47 -0.12
C LEU A 703 -0.71 29.21 1.39
N ARG A 704 0.38 28.81 2.04
CA ARG A 704 0.41 28.48 3.48
C ARG A 704 -0.06 29.63 4.36
N THR A 705 0.29 30.86 4.02
CA THR A 705 -0.09 32.06 4.80
C THR A 705 -1.44 32.65 4.40
N GLY A 706 -1.92 32.36 3.18
CA GLY A 706 -3.12 32.95 2.60
C GLY A 706 -4.40 32.13 2.75
N ILE A 707 -4.36 30.96 3.40
CA ILE A 707 -5.56 30.14 3.64
C ILE A 707 -6.30 30.55 4.92
N PRO A 708 -7.63 30.36 4.99
CA PRO A 708 -8.40 30.64 6.20
C PRO A 708 -8.03 29.72 7.37
N ALA A 709 -8.20 30.22 8.60
CA ALA A 709 -7.99 29.40 9.80
C ALA A 709 -8.88 28.13 9.79
N GLY A 710 -8.34 27.02 10.30
CA GLY A 710 -9.03 25.72 10.32
C GLY A 710 -9.10 25.01 8.97
N HIS A 711 -8.52 25.56 7.91
CA HIS A 711 -8.37 24.89 6.62
C HIS A 711 -6.98 24.27 6.48
N VAL A 712 -6.88 23.26 5.61
CA VAL A 712 -5.62 22.62 5.24
C VAL A 712 -5.18 23.14 3.86
N ALA A 713 -3.95 23.64 3.78
CA ALA A 713 -3.35 24.08 2.52
C ALA A 713 -2.89 22.87 1.69
N VAL A 714 -3.28 22.82 0.42
CA VAL A 714 -2.87 21.76 -0.51
C VAL A 714 -2.11 22.37 -1.69
N ALA A 715 -0.81 22.10 -1.76
CA ALA A 715 0.03 22.51 -2.88
C ALA A 715 -0.07 21.45 -3.99
N LEU A 716 -0.81 21.75 -5.05
CA LEU A 716 -1.01 20.84 -6.18
C LEU A 716 0.06 21.03 -7.25
N ARG A 717 0.67 19.95 -7.74
CA ARG A 717 1.58 20.00 -8.88
C ARG A 717 1.33 18.88 -9.88
N THR A 718 1.74 19.11 -11.12
CA THR A 718 1.84 18.08 -12.16
C THR A 718 3.27 17.56 -12.35
N SER A 719 4.16 17.87 -11.42
CA SER A 719 5.49 17.29 -11.26
C SER A 719 5.81 17.05 -9.78
N GLU A 720 6.80 16.20 -9.52
CA GLU A 720 7.16 15.76 -8.17
C GLU A 720 7.70 16.90 -7.29
N PHE A 721 7.57 16.72 -5.97
CA PHE A 721 8.08 17.64 -4.95
C PHE A 721 9.48 17.25 -4.40
N THR A 722 10.15 16.27 -4.99
CA THR A 722 11.45 15.79 -4.51
C THR A 722 12.56 16.73 -4.99
N PHE A 723 13.17 17.47 -4.07
CA PHE A 723 14.28 18.39 -4.35
C PHE A 723 15.50 18.03 -3.50
N GLY A 724 16.67 18.55 -3.86
CA GLY A 724 17.89 18.34 -3.09
C GLY A 724 17.70 18.74 -1.61
N PRO A 725 18.30 18.01 -0.66
CA PRO A 725 18.05 18.22 0.78
C PRO A 725 18.48 19.60 1.29
N ARG A 726 19.41 20.26 0.59
CA ARG A 726 19.89 21.62 0.91
C ARG A 726 19.11 22.73 0.20
N ALA A 727 18.18 22.39 -0.69
CA ALA A 727 17.43 23.39 -1.44
C ALA A 727 16.43 24.12 -0.52
N GLN A 728 16.34 25.45 -0.63
CA GLN A 728 15.43 26.25 0.18
C GLN A 728 13.96 25.80 0.05
N ILE A 729 13.57 25.37 -1.16
CA ILE A 729 12.24 24.84 -1.43
C ILE A 729 11.91 23.62 -0.57
N THR A 730 12.90 22.76 -0.27
CA THR A 730 12.72 21.58 0.60
C THR A 730 12.32 22.01 2.01
N ALA A 731 12.95 23.07 2.54
CA ALA A 731 12.58 23.64 3.83
C ALA A 731 11.17 24.27 3.81
N GLN A 732 10.79 24.93 2.71
CA GLN A 732 9.45 25.54 2.55
C GLN A 732 8.35 24.48 2.44
N ILE A 733 8.60 23.38 1.74
CA ILE A 733 7.70 22.22 1.72
C ILE A 733 7.60 21.60 3.11
N GLY A 734 8.73 21.46 3.83
CA GLY A 734 8.74 21.02 5.22
C GLY A 734 7.88 21.90 6.13
N ALA A 735 7.96 23.22 5.97
CA ALA A 735 7.14 24.18 6.72
C ALA A 735 5.64 24.07 6.38
N LEU A 736 5.29 23.81 5.11
CA LEU A 736 3.91 23.50 4.70
C LEU A 736 3.40 22.27 5.45
N ILE A 737 4.15 21.17 5.43
CA ILE A 737 3.77 19.90 6.08
C ILE A 737 3.67 20.06 7.61
N GLN A 738 4.63 20.73 8.24
CA GLN A 738 4.61 21.01 9.69
C GLN A 738 3.40 21.84 10.12
N SER A 739 2.86 22.67 9.22
CA SER A 739 1.61 23.41 9.47
C SER A 739 0.33 22.60 9.20
N GLY A 740 0.45 21.30 8.94
CA GLY A 740 -0.66 20.41 8.58
C GLY A 740 -1.08 20.48 7.11
N GLY A 741 -0.29 21.15 6.25
CA GLY A 741 -0.51 21.23 4.81
C GLY A 741 -0.11 19.94 4.08
N VAL A 742 -0.61 19.78 2.86
CA VAL A 742 -0.43 18.57 2.05
C VAL A 742 0.26 18.91 0.72
N LYS A 743 1.34 18.17 0.39
CA LYS A 743 1.89 18.13 -0.96
C LYS A 743 1.02 17.19 -1.81
N LEU A 744 0.59 17.61 -2.98
CA LEU A 744 -0.26 16.80 -3.85
C LEU A 744 0.28 16.80 -5.27
N VAL A 745 0.57 15.62 -5.81
CA VAL A 745 1.00 15.44 -7.21
C VAL A 745 -0.13 14.76 -7.97
N ILE A 746 -0.49 15.30 -9.14
CA ILE A 746 -1.36 14.65 -10.12
C ILE A 746 -0.63 14.60 -11.46
N ASP A 747 -0.24 13.39 -11.88
CA ASP A 747 0.51 13.18 -13.12
C ASP A 747 -0.38 13.29 -14.39
N ASP A 748 0.24 13.28 -15.57
CA ASP A 748 -0.47 13.46 -16.84
C ASP A 748 -1.44 12.29 -17.09
N ALA A 749 -1.04 11.06 -16.73
CA ALA A 749 -1.87 9.86 -16.85
C ALA A 749 -3.14 9.92 -15.97
N GLN A 750 -3.04 10.41 -14.73
CA GLN A 750 -4.17 10.62 -13.82
C GLN A 750 -5.11 11.70 -14.37
N LEU A 751 -4.58 12.81 -14.91
CA LEU A 751 -5.39 13.85 -15.54
C LEU A 751 -6.17 13.32 -16.76
N ARG A 752 -5.48 12.57 -17.65
CA ARG A 752 -6.11 11.91 -18.80
C ARG A 752 -7.19 10.92 -18.36
N THR A 753 -6.96 10.18 -17.28
CA THR A 753 -7.94 9.26 -16.69
C THR A 753 -9.21 10.00 -16.24
N VAL A 754 -9.07 11.13 -15.52
CA VAL A 754 -10.23 11.94 -15.09
C VAL A 754 -11.00 12.50 -16.28
N LEU A 755 -10.30 12.96 -17.32
CA LEU A 755 -10.91 13.49 -18.53
C LEU A 755 -11.66 12.40 -19.32
N ALA A 756 -11.06 11.24 -19.49
CA ALA A 756 -11.69 10.07 -20.11
C ALA A 756 -12.95 9.65 -19.35
N PHE A 757 -12.87 9.60 -18.02
CA PHE A 757 -14.00 9.20 -17.18
C PHE A 757 -15.19 10.15 -17.29
N ALA A 758 -14.94 11.46 -17.41
CA ALA A 758 -16.01 12.43 -17.58
C ALA A 758 -16.85 12.15 -18.85
N GLY A 759 -16.19 11.86 -19.97
CA GLY A 759 -16.89 11.48 -21.22
C GLY A 759 -17.56 10.10 -21.12
N PHE A 760 -16.84 9.12 -20.55
CA PHE A 760 -17.34 7.76 -20.36
C PHE A 760 -18.60 7.71 -19.49
N ALA A 761 -18.58 8.39 -18.34
CA ALA A 761 -19.71 8.44 -17.41
C ALA A 761 -20.93 9.13 -18.04
N GLN A 762 -20.71 10.18 -18.82
CA GLN A 762 -21.80 10.85 -19.56
C GLN A 762 -22.44 9.92 -20.59
N ALA A 763 -21.63 9.15 -21.34
CA ALA A 763 -22.12 8.23 -22.36
C ALA A 763 -22.88 7.02 -21.77
N HIS A 764 -22.49 6.56 -20.57
CA HIS A 764 -23.02 5.33 -19.96
C HIS A 764 -23.97 5.56 -18.77
N ALA A 765 -24.34 6.80 -18.46
CA ALA A 765 -25.26 7.12 -17.36
C ALA A 765 -26.61 6.39 -17.44
N GLY A 766 -27.08 6.06 -18.65
CA GLY A 766 -28.31 5.31 -18.88
C GLY A 766 -28.15 3.78 -18.83
N HIS A 767 -26.93 3.25 -18.72
CA HIS A 767 -26.68 1.82 -18.73
C HIS A 767 -27.02 1.20 -17.36
N PRO A 768 -27.90 0.17 -17.28
CA PRO A 768 -28.38 -0.39 -16.01
C PRO A 768 -27.26 -0.90 -15.07
N GLY A 769 -26.14 -1.34 -15.64
CA GLY A 769 -24.98 -1.85 -14.89
C GLY A 769 -23.94 -0.79 -14.50
N PHE A 770 -24.08 0.47 -14.94
CA PHE A 770 -23.02 1.48 -14.79
C PHE A 770 -22.72 1.82 -13.33
N GLU A 771 -23.74 2.03 -12.51
CA GLU A 771 -23.55 2.35 -11.08
C GLU A 771 -22.87 1.22 -10.31
N ALA A 772 -23.29 -0.02 -10.56
CA ALA A 772 -22.68 -1.20 -9.96
C ALA A 772 -21.22 -1.38 -10.42
N TRP A 773 -20.95 -1.14 -11.71
CA TRP A 773 -19.59 -1.15 -12.26
C TRP A 773 -18.73 -0.05 -11.65
N ARG A 774 -19.25 1.19 -11.53
CA ARG A 774 -18.56 2.34 -10.96
C ARG A 774 -18.16 2.10 -9.50
N ALA A 775 -19.09 1.60 -8.69
CA ALA A 775 -18.84 1.26 -7.29
C ALA A 775 -17.80 0.15 -7.12
N ALA A 776 -17.78 -0.83 -8.04
CA ALA A 776 -16.83 -1.95 -8.02
C ALA A 776 -15.43 -1.55 -8.51
N ARG A 777 -15.33 -0.86 -9.66
CA ARG A 777 -14.05 -0.58 -10.34
C ARG A 777 -13.34 0.66 -9.83
N ARG A 778 -14.07 1.61 -9.23
CA ARG A 778 -13.53 2.83 -8.61
C ARG A 778 -12.45 3.53 -9.47
N PRO A 779 -12.73 3.83 -10.74
CA PRO A 779 -11.72 4.36 -11.67
C PRO A 779 -11.13 5.70 -11.22
N ILE A 780 -11.82 6.47 -10.37
CA ILE A 780 -11.35 7.76 -9.86
C ILE A 780 -10.88 7.67 -8.41
N ALA A 781 -11.57 6.93 -7.54
CA ALA A 781 -11.19 6.79 -6.14
C ALA A 781 -9.90 5.98 -5.94
N SER A 782 -9.47 5.20 -6.94
CA SER A 782 -8.16 4.51 -6.94
C SER A 782 -6.97 5.40 -7.33
N LEU A 783 -7.21 6.63 -7.81
CA LEU A 783 -6.13 7.55 -8.17
C LEU A 783 -5.41 8.05 -6.92
N SER A 784 -4.08 7.96 -6.89
CA SER A 784 -3.26 8.32 -5.72
C SER A 784 -3.47 9.77 -5.27
N ALA A 785 -3.66 10.69 -6.23
CA ALA A 785 -3.99 12.08 -5.92
C ALA A 785 -5.31 12.20 -5.15
N LEU A 786 -6.33 11.43 -5.50
CA LEU A 786 -7.65 11.49 -4.87
C LEU A 786 -7.65 10.79 -3.51
N ARG A 787 -6.94 9.66 -3.39
CA ARG A 787 -6.71 8.99 -2.11
C ARG A 787 -6.06 9.94 -1.10
N THR A 788 -5.00 10.63 -1.50
CA THR A 788 -4.31 11.63 -0.66
C THR A 788 -5.19 12.85 -0.38
N LEU A 789 -5.90 13.37 -1.39
CA LEU A 789 -6.71 14.59 -1.27
C LEU A 789 -7.92 14.40 -0.36
N LEU A 790 -8.56 13.23 -0.39
CA LEU A 790 -9.75 12.92 0.41
C LEU A 790 -9.44 12.03 1.63
N ASP A 791 -8.16 11.73 1.85
CA ASP A 791 -7.66 10.87 2.92
C ASP A 791 -8.27 9.47 2.94
N LEU A 792 -8.59 8.91 1.76
CA LEU A 792 -9.40 7.70 1.58
C LEU A 792 -8.84 6.45 2.30
N ASP A 793 -7.55 6.45 2.60
CA ASP A 793 -6.84 5.34 3.25
C ASP A 793 -7.05 5.29 4.76
N ASN A 794 -7.36 6.43 5.37
CA ASN A 794 -7.61 6.57 6.81
C ASN A 794 -9.10 6.76 7.14
N VAL A 795 -10.00 6.43 6.19
CA VAL A 795 -11.44 6.63 6.32
C VAL A 795 -12.12 5.44 7.00
N PRO A 796 -12.69 5.59 8.21
CA PRO A 796 -13.79 4.74 8.63
C PRO A 796 -14.98 5.03 7.70
N ARG A 797 -15.51 4.03 6.98
CA ARG A 797 -16.74 4.17 6.18
C ARG A 797 -17.87 4.71 7.08
N VAL A 798 -18.64 5.69 6.56
CA VAL A 798 -19.77 6.28 7.29
C VAL A 798 -20.79 5.19 7.62
N GLU A 799 -21.30 5.19 8.84
CA GLU A 799 -22.44 4.36 9.27
C GLU A 799 -23.56 4.45 8.22
N ALA A 800 -23.89 3.31 7.60
CA ALA A 800 -25.14 3.19 6.89
C ALA A 800 -26.26 3.53 7.88
N ARG A 801 -27.07 4.55 7.57
CA ARG A 801 -28.26 4.86 8.36
C ARG A 801 -29.01 3.56 8.64
N PRO A 802 -29.42 3.28 9.89
CA PRO A 802 -30.25 2.11 10.17
C PRO A 802 -31.46 2.17 9.25
N ARG A 803 -31.63 1.14 8.41
CA ARG A 803 -32.84 0.98 7.62
C ARG A 803 -33.98 0.89 8.62
N VAL A 804 -34.82 1.93 8.64
CA VAL A 804 -36.12 1.86 9.32
C VAL A 804 -36.81 0.61 8.76
N PRO A 805 -37.26 -0.33 9.62
CA PRO A 805 -37.97 -1.51 9.15
C PRO A 805 -39.11 -1.04 8.25
N ALA A 806 -39.18 -1.58 7.03
CA ALA A 806 -40.32 -1.33 6.17
C ALA A 806 -41.60 -1.63 6.97
N PRO A 807 -42.62 -0.76 6.91
CA PRO A 807 -43.88 -1.02 7.60
C PRO A 807 -44.37 -2.39 7.14
N THR A 808 -44.61 -3.27 8.11
CA THR A 808 -45.10 -4.62 7.89
C THR A 808 -46.40 -4.50 7.11
N VAL A 809 -46.34 -4.77 5.80
CA VAL A 809 -47.55 -4.88 4.99
C VAL A 809 -48.25 -6.12 5.52
N THR A 810 -49.23 -5.89 6.39
CA THR A 810 -50.17 -6.91 6.82
C THR A 810 -50.82 -7.42 5.55
N SER A 811 -50.46 -8.65 5.17
CA SER A 811 -51.09 -9.36 4.06
C SER A 811 -52.60 -9.35 4.28
N ALA A 812 -53.33 -8.72 3.35
CA ALA A 812 -54.77 -8.78 3.31
C ALA A 812 -55.22 -10.25 3.24
N PRO A 813 -56.30 -10.64 3.95
CA PRO A 813 -56.79 -12.00 3.92
C PRO A 813 -57.24 -12.37 2.50
N ALA A 814 -56.85 -13.57 2.06
CA ALA A 814 -57.18 -14.12 0.75
C ALA A 814 -58.69 -14.14 0.50
N SER A 815 -59.11 -13.63 -0.66
CA SER A 815 -60.48 -13.76 -1.16
C SER A 815 -60.85 -15.24 -1.35
N PRO A 816 -62.11 -15.65 -1.08
CA PRO A 816 -62.54 -17.03 -1.20
C PRO A 816 -62.60 -17.51 -2.65
N PRO A 817 -62.42 -18.82 -2.91
CA PRO A 817 -62.41 -19.36 -4.27
C PRO A 817 -63.82 -19.36 -4.86
N GLY A 818 -63.96 -18.82 -6.07
CA GLY A 818 -65.17 -18.88 -6.87
C GLY A 818 -65.47 -20.31 -7.36
N PRO A 819 -66.75 -20.65 -7.60
CA PRO A 819 -67.18 -22.03 -7.84
C PRO A 819 -66.73 -22.53 -9.21
N SER A 820 -66.21 -23.76 -9.22
CA SER A 820 -65.85 -24.52 -10.42
C SER A 820 -67.08 -24.86 -11.26
N PRO A 821 -66.99 -24.84 -12.60
CA PRO A 821 -68.07 -25.30 -13.46
C PRO A 821 -68.07 -26.84 -13.56
N SER A 822 -69.25 -27.41 -13.74
CA SER A 822 -69.48 -28.83 -14.10
C SER A 822 -70.80 -28.90 -14.87
N PRO A 823 -71.02 -29.95 -15.69
CA PRO A 823 -70.21 -30.52 -16.76
C PRO A 823 -70.48 -29.87 -18.14
#